data_AF-A0A2H1VKD1-F1
#
_entry.id   AF-A0A2H1VKD1-F1
#
_cell.length_a   1.000
_cell.length_b   1.000
_cell.length_c   1.000
_cell.angle_alpha   90.00
_cell.angle_beta   90.00
_cell.angle_gamma   90.00
#
_symmetry.space_group_name_H-M   'P 1'
#
loop_
_entity.id
_entity.type
_entity.pdbx_description
1 polymer ?
#
loop_
_entity_poly.entity_id
_entity_poly.type
_entity_poly.pdbx_seq_one_letter_code
_entity_poly.pdbx_strand_id
1 'polypeptide(L)'
;MLIPVTIFICGLISPSQSLDNGLALTPPMGWLSWLRFGCTIDCEKKPTECISENLIKRTADVMASEGYLEAGYQYVTIDDCWPEKKRGPDGRLVPDNKRFPSGIKALSRYVQSKGLKFGIYEDYGNYTCAGYPGVLGHEAIDVATFAEWEVDYVKLDGCGAPDPDKGYPMFGKHLNETGRPMLYSCSWPAYQKHPHYLAIAESCNIWRNYADIANSWHSVVGIMTWFGDHQDEFARFAGPGHFNDPDMLVIGNSGLTVDQARVQMAVWSILAAPLIMSADLSTMKPEFKEILLNRDVIAVNQDVLGKQGLRVWTSDDKKQMLVTLLFLVGVSSSLALDNGLALTPPMGWLTWERFRCITDCKKYPNECISENLIKRTADLMVNEGYLDAGYEYLGIDDCWLEKERGPDGRMVPDKERFPNGMKAVADYIHSKGLKFGMYEDYGNLTCAGYPGVLGNERLDIQTFVDWEIDYLKLDGCYINPTAMDAGYPAFGKMLNETGRQILYSCSWPAYQEDAKMLPDYASIAEHCNMWRNWDDIEDSWASLTKIMNWFGDNQDRLAQHAGPGHWNDPDMLLIGNFGLTEDQARVQMAVWSILAAPLLMSVDLATIKPEFKAILLNKDIIAVNQDPLGKQGLRVWKKTERGVRSRLEIWNRKLYDGTFAVAFVSQRDDGIPYAASFTADEMQLPKGEYQVQDLYKDEGVRQWNSEDHFEVRVNPSGVKFYKFIPRASGDAIKSDSGFVSDAIVNVLMNNS
;
A
#
# COMPACT_ATOMS: atom_id res chain seq x y z
N MET A 1 17.65 44.25 38.22
CA MET A 1 18.06 43.91 36.84
C MET A 1 18.32 42.42 36.84
N LEU A 2 17.27 41.65 36.53
CA LEU A 2 17.19 40.19 36.72
C LEU A 2 17.28 39.52 35.36
N ILE A 3 18.26 38.64 35.21
CA ILE A 3 18.44 37.76 34.04
C ILE A 3 17.59 36.52 34.32
N PRO A 4 16.60 36.15 33.48
CA PRO A 4 15.83 34.93 33.71
C PRO A 4 16.60 33.73 33.18
N VAL A 5 17.07 32.89 34.10
CA VAL A 5 17.52 31.53 33.81
C VAL A 5 16.27 30.70 33.57
N THR A 6 16.03 30.30 32.33
CA THR A 6 14.95 29.35 32.00
C THR A 6 15.51 27.94 32.14
N ILE A 7 15.15 27.29 33.24
CA ILE A 7 15.45 25.88 33.51
C ILE A 7 14.47 25.06 32.67
N PHE A 8 14.95 24.36 31.65
CA PHE A 8 14.20 23.29 30.99
C PHE A 8 14.11 22.11 31.96
N ILE A 9 12.96 21.95 32.60
CA ILE A 9 12.60 20.69 33.26
C ILE A 9 12.17 19.75 32.14
N CYS A 10 13.08 18.86 31.70
CA CYS A 10 12.69 17.66 31.00
C CYS A 10 11.88 16.79 31.97
N GLY A 11 10.57 16.99 31.99
CA GLY A 11 9.66 15.97 32.46
C GLY A 11 9.79 14.79 31.51
N LEU A 12 10.32 13.67 32.01
CA LEU A 12 10.11 12.36 31.40
C LEU A 12 8.60 12.14 31.34
N ILE A 13 7.97 12.47 30.22
CA ILE A 13 6.69 11.92 29.85
C ILE A 13 7.02 10.48 29.49
N SER A 14 6.77 9.56 30.41
CA SER A 14 6.64 8.15 30.07
C SER A 14 5.63 8.07 28.92
N PRO A 15 5.95 7.41 27.78
CA PRO A 15 4.94 7.16 26.76
C PRO A 15 3.80 6.41 27.46
N SER A 16 2.57 6.92 27.38
CA SER A 16 1.43 6.13 27.81
C SER A 16 1.38 4.92 26.89
N GLN A 17 1.42 3.74 27.50
CA GLN A 17 1.34 2.48 26.79
C GLN A 17 -0.10 2.34 26.32
N SER A 18 -0.34 2.44 25.01
CA SER A 18 -1.53 1.85 24.42
C SER A 18 -1.54 0.33 24.69
N LEU A 19 -2.68 -0.33 24.47
CA LEU A 19 -2.77 -1.80 24.42
C LEU A 19 -1.98 -2.30 23.20
N ASP A 20 -0.65 -2.16 23.24
CA ASP A 20 0.28 -2.53 22.17
C ASP A 20 0.54 -4.04 22.22
N ASN A 21 -0.52 -4.80 22.00
CA ASN A 21 -0.49 -6.25 21.89
C ASN A 21 -0.16 -6.73 20.47
N GLY A 22 0.17 -5.80 19.55
CA GLY A 22 0.48 -6.07 18.15
C GLY A 22 -0.71 -6.55 17.31
N LEU A 23 -1.94 -6.42 17.81
CA LEU A 23 -3.17 -6.82 17.12
C LEU A 23 -3.89 -5.61 16.50
N ALA A 24 -4.87 -5.91 15.63
CA ALA A 24 -5.68 -4.90 14.95
C ALA A 24 -4.84 -3.81 14.25
N LEU A 25 -3.79 -4.19 13.51
CA LEU A 25 -3.02 -3.23 12.71
C LEU A 25 -3.83 -2.66 11.54
N THR A 26 -4.81 -3.43 11.07
CA THR A 26 -5.90 -3.02 10.18
C THR A 26 -7.24 -3.40 10.84
N PRO A 27 -8.38 -2.84 10.38
CA PRO A 27 -9.68 -3.12 10.99
C PRO A 27 -10.00 -4.62 10.97
N PRO A 28 -10.37 -5.24 12.10
CA PRO A 28 -10.61 -6.69 12.16
C PRO A 28 -11.79 -7.11 11.30
N MET A 29 -11.67 -8.25 10.62
CA MET A 29 -12.74 -8.83 9.79
C MET A 29 -13.13 -10.21 10.31
N GLY A 30 -14.43 -10.50 10.41
CA GLY A 30 -14.88 -11.77 10.95
C GLY A 30 -16.39 -11.96 10.92
N TRP A 31 -16.87 -12.85 11.79
CA TRP A 31 -18.26 -13.19 11.97
C TRP A 31 -18.62 -13.30 13.44
N LEU A 32 -19.85 -12.92 13.79
CA LEU A 32 -20.37 -12.97 15.16
C LEU A 32 -21.84 -13.43 15.18
N SER A 33 -22.23 -14.23 16.17
CA SER A 33 -23.52 -14.94 16.16
C SER A 33 -24.76 -14.10 16.52
N TRP A 34 -24.61 -12.93 17.16
CA TRP A 34 -25.71 -12.25 17.85
C TRP A 34 -26.85 -11.75 16.96
N LEU A 35 -26.59 -10.90 15.97
CA LEU A 35 -27.66 -10.24 15.20
C LEU A 35 -28.59 -11.26 14.50
N ARG A 36 -28.01 -12.30 13.90
CA ARG A 36 -28.80 -13.32 13.16
C ARG A 36 -29.43 -14.36 14.08
N PHE A 37 -28.68 -14.87 15.06
CA PHE A 37 -29.08 -16.07 15.81
C PHE A 37 -29.58 -15.74 17.23
N GLY A 38 -29.17 -14.60 17.77
CA GLY A 38 -29.50 -14.14 19.12
C GLY A 38 -29.24 -15.20 20.19
N CYS A 39 -30.03 -15.17 21.26
CA CYS A 39 -29.99 -16.16 22.33
C CYS A 39 -30.86 -17.40 22.03
N THR A 40 -30.75 -17.99 20.83
CA THR A 40 -31.51 -19.21 20.50
C THR A 40 -30.85 -20.43 21.12
N ILE A 41 -31.45 -21.03 22.16
CA ILE A 41 -30.84 -22.15 22.92
C ILE A 41 -31.57 -23.50 22.76
N ASP A 42 -32.78 -23.52 22.19
CA ASP A 42 -33.54 -24.75 21.95
C ASP A 42 -33.08 -25.43 20.66
N CYS A 43 -32.01 -26.23 20.76
CA CYS A 43 -31.41 -26.93 19.63
C CYS A 43 -32.27 -28.08 19.08
N GLU A 44 -33.29 -28.54 19.80
CA GLU A 44 -34.20 -29.56 19.28
C GLU A 44 -35.20 -28.93 18.31
N LYS A 45 -35.73 -27.75 18.63
CA LYS A 45 -36.67 -27.04 17.76
C LYS A 45 -35.99 -26.25 16.64
N LYS A 46 -34.79 -25.73 16.90
CA LYS A 46 -34.05 -24.87 15.98
C LYS A 46 -32.60 -25.35 15.79
N PRO A 47 -32.39 -26.57 15.26
CA PRO A 47 -31.07 -27.20 15.20
C PRO A 47 -30.04 -26.45 14.35
N THR A 48 -30.49 -25.63 13.40
CA THR A 48 -29.62 -24.83 12.54
C THR A 48 -29.38 -23.41 13.05
N GLU A 49 -30.20 -22.92 13.98
CA GLU A 49 -30.12 -21.54 14.49
C GLU A 49 -29.64 -21.47 15.93
N CYS A 50 -29.64 -22.59 16.67
CA CYS A 50 -29.26 -22.55 18.08
C CYS A 50 -27.77 -22.29 18.28
N ILE A 51 -27.45 -21.46 19.28
CA ILE A 51 -26.08 -21.18 19.73
C ILE A 51 -25.48 -22.46 20.29
N SER A 52 -24.64 -23.10 19.48
CA SER A 52 -24.10 -24.43 19.73
C SER A 52 -22.77 -24.63 19.02
N GLU A 53 -22.03 -25.65 19.44
CA GLU A 53 -20.79 -26.09 18.80
C GLU A 53 -21.00 -26.34 17.30
N ASN A 54 -22.13 -26.93 16.90
CA ASN A 54 -22.45 -27.21 15.50
C ASN A 54 -22.65 -25.96 14.66
N LEU A 55 -23.28 -24.91 15.21
CA LEU A 55 -23.44 -23.63 14.51
C LEU A 55 -22.07 -23.00 14.21
N ILE A 56 -21.19 -22.97 15.22
CA ILE A 56 -19.85 -22.38 15.09
C ILE A 56 -18.99 -23.18 14.11
N LYS A 57 -18.99 -24.53 14.23
CA LYS A 57 -18.25 -25.41 13.31
C LYS A 57 -18.71 -25.24 11.86
N ARG A 58 -20.03 -25.24 11.61
CA ARG A 58 -20.57 -25.04 10.26
C ARG A 58 -20.18 -23.67 9.70
N THR A 59 -20.24 -22.63 10.51
CA THR A 59 -19.85 -21.28 10.08
C THR A 59 -18.37 -21.21 9.73
N ALA A 60 -17.50 -21.80 10.57
CA ALA A 60 -16.07 -21.88 10.30
C ALA A 60 -15.76 -22.69 9.02
N ASP A 61 -16.45 -23.81 8.81
CA ASP A 61 -16.32 -24.61 7.59
C ASP A 61 -16.67 -23.79 6.34
N VAL A 62 -17.80 -23.08 6.35
CA VAL A 62 -18.19 -22.19 5.25
C VAL A 62 -17.15 -21.09 5.04
N MET A 63 -16.75 -20.36 6.09
CA MET A 63 -15.75 -19.29 5.95
C MET A 63 -14.44 -19.76 5.34
N ALA A 64 -13.97 -20.94 5.73
CA ALA A 64 -12.72 -21.52 5.24
C ALA A 64 -12.81 -22.16 3.84
N SER A 65 -14.01 -22.45 3.33
CA SER A 65 -14.19 -23.13 2.03
C SER A 65 -14.78 -22.22 0.95
N GLU A 66 -15.34 -21.07 1.33
CA GLU A 66 -16.18 -20.27 0.45
C GLU A 66 -15.62 -18.87 0.12
N GLY A 67 -14.33 -18.63 0.38
CA GLY A 67 -13.62 -17.41 -0.05
C GLY A 67 -13.50 -16.32 1.02
N TYR A 68 -14.11 -16.51 2.20
CA TYR A 68 -14.13 -15.48 3.24
C TYR A 68 -12.76 -15.33 3.91
N LEU A 69 -12.08 -16.45 4.19
CA LEU A 69 -10.73 -16.42 4.75
C LEU A 69 -9.75 -15.73 3.78
N GLU A 70 -9.84 -16.04 2.49
CA GLU A 70 -9.02 -15.43 1.43
C GLU A 70 -9.32 -13.95 1.21
N ALA A 71 -10.55 -13.51 1.55
CA ALA A 71 -10.94 -12.11 1.54
C ALA A 71 -10.55 -11.36 2.83
N GLY A 72 -10.01 -12.06 3.84
CA GLY A 72 -9.50 -11.46 5.08
C GLY A 72 -10.38 -11.66 6.31
N TYR A 73 -11.56 -12.28 6.20
CA TYR A 73 -12.41 -12.59 7.36
C TYR A 73 -11.82 -13.75 8.17
N GLN A 74 -11.24 -13.44 9.32
CA GLN A 74 -10.44 -14.38 10.10
C GLN A 74 -11.08 -14.78 11.42
N TYR A 75 -11.96 -13.95 12.01
CA TYR A 75 -12.53 -14.24 13.34
C TYR A 75 -13.90 -14.94 13.25
N VAL A 76 -14.11 -15.96 14.07
CA VAL A 76 -15.42 -16.59 14.31
C VAL A 76 -15.74 -16.49 15.79
N THR A 77 -16.64 -15.58 16.14
CA THR A 77 -16.95 -15.23 17.53
C THR A 77 -18.30 -15.79 17.94
N ILE A 78 -18.32 -16.58 19.02
CA ILE A 78 -19.57 -16.95 19.69
C ILE A 78 -19.99 -15.84 20.65
N ASP A 79 -21.20 -15.32 20.46
CA ASP A 79 -21.77 -14.29 21.34
C ASP A 79 -22.51 -14.93 22.53
N ASP A 80 -23.27 -14.14 23.30
CA ASP A 80 -23.93 -14.51 24.55
C ASP A 80 -24.74 -15.82 24.47
N CYS A 81 -25.09 -16.33 25.65
CA CYS A 81 -25.85 -17.57 25.85
C CYS A 81 -25.08 -18.86 25.57
N TRP A 82 -23.76 -18.82 25.41
CA TRP A 82 -22.93 -20.01 25.36
C TRP A 82 -22.72 -20.72 26.72
N PRO A 83 -22.65 -20.03 27.89
CA PRO A 83 -22.34 -20.71 29.15
C PRO A 83 -23.57 -21.29 29.84
N GLU A 84 -23.34 -22.08 30.90
CA GLU A 84 -24.34 -22.47 31.88
C GLU A 84 -24.82 -21.25 32.70
N LYS A 85 -26.02 -21.34 33.27
CA LYS A 85 -26.58 -20.26 34.13
C LYS A 85 -25.86 -20.11 35.49
N LYS A 86 -24.91 -21.00 35.80
CA LYS A 86 -24.14 -20.99 37.06
C LYS A 86 -22.68 -21.25 36.77
N ARG A 87 -21.81 -20.54 37.48
CA ARG A 87 -20.37 -20.81 37.52
C ARG A 87 -20.07 -22.17 38.17
N GLY A 88 -18.91 -22.72 37.85
CA GLY A 88 -18.39 -23.93 38.47
C GLY A 88 -18.03 -23.71 39.95
N PRO A 89 -17.75 -24.78 40.71
CA PRO A 89 -17.32 -24.67 42.11
C PRO A 89 -16.00 -23.90 42.31
N ASP A 90 -15.17 -23.83 41.27
CA ASP A 90 -13.92 -23.07 41.19
C ASP A 90 -14.12 -21.60 40.79
N GLY A 91 -15.37 -21.17 40.58
CA GLY A 91 -15.72 -19.83 40.16
C GLY A 91 -15.59 -19.58 38.67
N ARG A 92 -15.21 -20.58 37.85
CA ARG A 92 -15.02 -20.41 36.41
C ARG A 92 -16.35 -20.44 35.65
N LEU A 93 -16.36 -19.78 34.49
CA LEU A 93 -17.42 -19.95 33.49
C LEU A 93 -17.41 -21.40 32.97
N VAL A 94 -18.60 -21.97 32.81
CA VAL A 94 -18.79 -23.36 32.36
C VAL A 94 -19.62 -23.32 31.08
N PRO A 95 -19.15 -23.90 29.96
CA PRO A 95 -19.97 -24.00 28.76
C PRO A 95 -21.15 -24.94 28.97
N ASP A 96 -22.28 -24.67 28.30
CA ASP A 96 -23.41 -25.58 28.32
C ASP A 96 -23.04 -26.93 27.72
N ASN A 97 -23.01 -27.98 28.54
CA ASN A 97 -22.49 -29.28 28.14
C ASN A 97 -23.35 -30.01 27.09
N LYS A 98 -24.60 -29.61 26.90
CA LYS A 98 -25.46 -30.18 25.85
C LYS A 98 -25.19 -29.54 24.50
N ARG A 99 -24.95 -28.22 24.49
CA ARG A 99 -24.71 -27.44 23.26
C ARG A 99 -23.25 -27.39 22.85
N PHE A 100 -22.33 -27.57 23.80
CA PHE A 100 -20.87 -27.60 23.63
C PHE A 100 -20.27 -28.87 24.25
N PRO A 101 -20.67 -30.07 23.77
CA PRO A 101 -20.27 -31.33 24.38
C PRO A 101 -18.76 -31.59 24.33
N SER A 102 -18.02 -30.97 23.40
CA SER A 102 -16.56 -31.09 23.33
C SER A 102 -15.84 -30.07 24.21
N GLY A 103 -16.56 -29.07 24.75
CA GLY A 103 -16.00 -27.92 25.46
C GLY A 103 -15.40 -26.86 24.52
N ILE A 104 -15.22 -25.64 25.06
CA ILE A 104 -14.78 -24.47 24.28
C ILE A 104 -13.36 -24.62 23.75
N LYS A 105 -12.43 -25.18 24.52
CA LYS A 105 -11.05 -25.41 24.03
C LYS A 105 -11.01 -26.27 22.77
N ALA A 106 -11.81 -27.34 22.73
CA ALA A 106 -11.87 -28.22 21.56
C ALA A 106 -12.52 -27.51 20.36
N LEU A 107 -13.54 -26.67 20.61
CA LEU A 107 -14.15 -25.83 19.59
C LEU A 107 -13.18 -24.78 19.04
N SER A 108 -12.43 -24.10 19.90
CA SER A 108 -11.40 -23.13 19.51
C SER A 108 -10.37 -23.77 18.58
N ARG A 109 -9.81 -24.92 18.98
CA ARG A 109 -8.87 -25.69 18.16
C ARG A 109 -9.46 -26.16 16.84
N TYR A 110 -10.76 -26.48 16.81
CA TYR A 110 -11.42 -26.82 15.57
C TYR A 110 -11.46 -25.61 14.62
N VAL A 111 -11.86 -24.44 15.09
CA VAL A 111 -11.86 -23.19 14.28
C VAL A 111 -10.45 -22.87 13.80
N GLN A 112 -9.45 -22.98 14.67
CA GLN A 112 -8.04 -22.79 14.33
C GLN A 112 -7.52 -23.81 13.31
N SER A 113 -7.99 -25.06 13.35
CA SER A 113 -7.66 -26.07 12.33
C SER A 113 -8.15 -25.71 10.92
N LYS A 114 -9.07 -24.74 10.80
CA LYS A 114 -9.57 -24.19 9.53
C LYS A 114 -8.82 -22.93 9.08
N GLY A 115 -7.77 -22.53 9.78
CA GLY A 115 -7.03 -21.28 9.51
C GLY A 115 -7.72 -20.03 10.04
N LEU A 116 -8.78 -20.17 10.84
CA LEU A 116 -9.55 -19.08 11.44
C LEU A 116 -9.15 -18.86 12.91
N LYS A 117 -9.59 -17.76 13.49
CA LYS A 117 -9.38 -17.36 14.89
C LYS A 117 -10.68 -17.46 15.66
N PHE A 118 -10.63 -18.03 16.86
CA PHE A 118 -11.84 -18.22 17.67
C PHE A 118 -12.06 -17.06 18.64
N GLY A 119 -13.27 -16.52 18.65
CA GLY A 119 -13.67 -15.45 19.56
C GLY A 119 -14.75 -15.88 20.55
N ILE A 120 -14.78 -15.22 21.71
CA ILE A 120 -15.81 -15.41 22.72
C ILE A 120 -16.35 -14.07 23.21
N TYR A 121 -17.64 -14.03 23.55
CA TYR A 121 -18.28 -12.90 24.21
C TYR A 121 -18.35 -13.10 25.71
N GLU A 122 -18.25 -12.00 26.44
CA GLU A 122 -18.61 -11.91 27.85
C GLU A 122 -19.12 -10.50 28.21
N ASP A 123 -19.55 -10.30 29.45
CA ASP A 123 -19.98 -9.00 29.98
C ASP A 123 -19.27 -8.64 31.28
N TYR A 124 -18.88 -7.37 31.44
CA TYR A 124 -18.19 -6.90 32.64
C TYR A 124 -19.05 -6.96 33.93
N GLY A 125 -20.38 -6.91 33.82
CA GLY A 125 -21.29 -6.94 34.96
C GLY A 125 -21.35 -8.27 35.72
N ASN A 126 -22.22 -8.34 36.73
CA ASN A 126 -22.51 -9.61 37.43
C ASN A 126 -23.22 -10.62 36.52
N TYR A 127 -23.94 -10.12 35.53
CA TYR A 127 -24.66 -10.91 34.56
C TYR A 127 -24.51 -10.30 33.16
N THR A 128 -24.44 -11.15 32.15
CA THR A 128 -24.55 -10.75 30.74
C THR A 128 -25.90 -10.12 30.45
N CYS A 129 -26.01 -9.43 29.31
CA CYS A 129 -27.27 -8.86 28.82
C CYS A 129 -28.40 -9.92 28.72
N ALA A 130 -28.08 -11.19 28.44
CA ALA A 130 -29.04 -12.31 28.45
C ALA A 130 -29.18 -13.03 29.81
N GLY A 131 -28.59 -12.49 30.87
CA GLY A 131 -28.70 -12.99 32.24
C GLY A 131 -27.91 -14.27 32.52
N TYR A 132 -26.77 -14.46 31.85
CA TYR A 132 -25.76 -15.49 32.21
C TYR A 132 -24.72 -14.89 33.16
N PRO A 133 -23.89 -15.66 33.88
CA PRO A 133 -22.88 -15.08 34.77
C PRO A 133 -21.88 -14.20 34.00
N GLY A 134 -21.68 -12.94 34.41
CA GLY A 134 -20.67 -12.03 33.85
C GLY A 134 -19.39 -11.96 34.70
N VAL A 135 -18.35 -11.26 34.26
CA VAL A 135 -16.98 -11.36 34.81
C VAL A 135 -16.71 -10.57 36.09
N LEU A 136 -17.65 -9.73 36.57
CA LEU A 136 -17.39 -8.88 37.74
C LEU A 136 -16.93 -9.71 38.96
N GLY A 137 -15.75 -9.41 39.49
CA GLY A 137 -15.13 -10.13 40.61
C GLY A 137 -14.49 -11.48 40.27
N HIS A 138 -14.50 -11.87 38.99
CA HIS A 138 -13.92 -13.11 38.44
C HIS A 138 -12.98 -12.84 37.26
N GLU A 139 -12.61 -11.58 37.02
CA GLU A 139 -11.96 -11.11 35.79
C GLU A 139 -10.68 -11.88 35.48
N ALA A 140 -9.76 -11.98 36.45
CA ALA A 140 -8.50 -12.70 36.28
C ALA A 140 -8.70 -14.21 36.01
N ILE A 141 -9.71 -14.83 36.64
CA ILE A 141 -10.00 -16.25 36.49
C ILE A 141 -10.60 -16.52 35.09
N ASP A 142 -11.52 -15.67 34.65
CA ASP A 142 -12.20 -15.83 33.37
C ASP A 142 -11.25 -15.54 32.21
N VAL A 143 -10.41 -14.51 32.33
CA VAL A 143 -9.37 -14.23 31.33
C VAL A 143 -8.34 -15.35 31.25
N ALA A 144 -7.88 -15.89 32.38
CA ALA A 144 -7.04 -17.08 32.38
C ALA A 144 -7.74 -18.28 31.74
N THR A 145 -9.06 -18.41 31.95
CA THR A 145 -9.89 -19.44 31.30
C THR A 145 -9.90 -19.31 29.78
N PHE A 146 -10.07 -18.08 29.27
CA PHE A 146 -10.04 -17.82 27.84
C PHE A 146 -8.67 -18.11 27.22
N ALA A 147 -7.59 -17.74 27.91
CA ALA A 147 -6.24 -18.09 27.48
C ALA A 147 -6.00 -19.61 27.46
N GLU A 148 -6.45 -20.34 28.48
CA GLU A 148 -6.38 -21.81 28.54
C GLU A 148 -7.20 -22.47 27.42
N TRP A 149 -8.33 -21.88 27.04
CA TRP A 149 -9.16 -22.33 25.92
C TRP A 149 -8.64 -21.90 24.55
N GLU A 150 -7.50 -21.21 24.51
CA GLU A 150 -6.86 -20.75 23.28
C GLU A 150 -7.77 -19.79 22.50
N VAL A 151 -8.47 -18.88 23.19
CA VAL A 151 -9.29 -17.82 22.57
C VAL A 151 -8.39 -16.75 21.94
N ASP A 152 -8.80 -16.19 20.79
CA ASP A 152 -8.04 -15.20 20.02
C ASP A 152 -8.71 -13.82 19.99
N TYR A 153 -10.00 -13.75 20.34
CA TYR A 153 -10.82 -12.53 20.31
C TYR A 153 -11.78 -12.54 21.49
N VAL A 154 -11.88 -11.44 22.23
CA VAL A 154 -12.82 -11.28 23.34
C VAL A 154 -13.67 -10.03 23.11
N LYS A 155 -14.99 -10.20 23.03
CA LYS A 155 -15.95 -9.10 23.08
C LYS A 155 -16.45 -8.94 24.52
N LEU A 156 -16.41 -7.72 25.05
CA LEU A 156 -16.88 -7.41 26.39
C LEU A 156 -17.95 -6.32 26.37
N ASP A 157 -19.15 -6.67 26.80
CA ASP A 157 -20.24 -5.72 27.03
C ASP A 157 -20.29 -5.25 28.50
N GLY A 158 -21.20 -4.33 28.79
CA GLY A 158 -21.28 -3.60 30.05
C GLY A 158 -22.67 -3.62 30.70
N CYS A 159 -23.50 -4.61 30.37
CA CYS A 159 -24.83 -4.75 30.94
C CYS A 159 -24.76 -4.95 32.46
N GLY A 160 -25.20 -3.95 33.22
CA GLY A 160 -25.16 -4.01 34.68
C GLY A 160 -23.76 -3.85 35.27
N ALA A 161 -22.80 -3.31 34.50
CA ALA A 161 -21.50 -2.89 35.00
C ALA A 161 -21.65 -1.71 35.99
N PRO A 162 -21.16 -1.82 37.24
CA PRO A 162 -21.31 -0.75 38.23
C PRO A 162 -20.35 0.43 38.01
N ASP A 163 -19.18 0.18 37.41
CA ASP A 163 -18.14 1.19 37.14
C ASP A 163 -17.36 0.81 35.86
N PRO A 164 -17.91 1.08 34.66
CA PRO A 164 -17.26 0.72 33.40
C PRO A 164 -15.89 1.40 33.23
N ASP A 165 -15.69 2.60 33.79
CA ASP A 165 -14.44 3.36 33.71
C ASP A 165 -13.24 2.65 34.36
N LYS A 166 -13.51 1.79 35.35
CA LYS A 166 -12.48 0.93 35.95
C LYS A 166 -12.46 -0.46 35.35
N GLY A 167 -13.63 -0.98 34.98
CA GLY A 167 -13.78 -2.36 34.56
C GLY A 167 -13.06 -2.67 33.25
N TYR A 168 -13.31 -1.88 32.22
CA TYR A 168 -12.78 -2.14 30.89
C TYR A 168 -11.23 -2.08 30.83
N PRO A 169 -10.55 -1.07 31.39
CA PRO A 169 -9.08 -1.05 31.45
C PRO A 169 -8.48 -2.19 32.25
N MET A 170 -9.10 -2.53 33.40
CA MET A 170 -8.61 -3.61 34.25
C MET A 170 -8.75 -4.98 33.58
N PHE A 171 -9.86 -5.22 32.88
CA PHE A 171 -10.05 -6.42 32.09
C PHE A 171 -9.04 -6.52 30.94
N GLY A 172 -8.80 -5.41 30.21
CA GLY A 172 -7.77 -5.33 29.18
C GLY A 172 -6.36 -5.64 29.72
N LYS A 173 -6.05 -5.14 30.92
CA LYS A 173 -4.80 -5.47 31.62
C LYS A 173 -4.67 -6.96 31.90
N HIS A 174 -5.73 -7.60 32.41
CA HIS A 174 -5.72 -9.04 32.64
C HIS A 174 -5.53 -9.83 31.35
N LEU A 175 -6.12 -9.40 30.22
CA LEU A 175 -5.89 -10.05 28.92
C LEU A 175 -4.40 -10.06 28.57
N ASN A 176 -3.72 -8.92 28.72
CA ASN A 176 -2.28 -8.81 28.49
C ASN A 176 -1.44 -9.64 29.47
N GLU A 177 -1.83 -9.69 30.75
CA GLU A 177 -1.12 -10.47 31.78
C GLU A 177 -1.10 -11.98 31.50
N THR A 178 -2.00 -12.50 30.66
CA THR A 178 -1.96 -13.91 30.24
C THR A 178 -0.79 -14.24 29.33
N GLY A 179 -0.23 -13.26 28.63
CA GLY A 179 0.76 -13.45 27.57
C GLY A 179 0.23 -14.09 26.28
N ARG A 180 -1.08 -14.39 26.19
CA ARG A 180 -1.72 -14.82 24.94
C ARG A 180 -2.32 -13.58 24.24
N PRO A 181 -1.93 -13.29 22.99
CA PRO A 181 -2.56 -12.22 22.21
C PRO A 181 -4.06 -12.52 22.01
N MET A 182 -4.92 -11.65 22.55
CA MET A 182 -6.37 -11.71 22.40
C MET A 182 -6.86 -10.33 21.97
N LEU A 183 -7.52 -10.28 20.81
CA LEU A 183 -8.07 -9.03 20.29
C LEU A 183 -9.22 -8.60 21.19
N TYR A 184 -9.15 -7.39 21.72
CA TYR A 184 -10.12 -6.91 22.69
C TYR A 184 -11.13 -5.94 22.06
N SER A 185 -12.36 -6.41 21.93
CA SER A 185 -13.53 -5.62 21.51
C SER A 185 -14.32 -5.18 22.74
N CYS A 186 -14.38 -3.89 23.00
CA CYS A 186 -15.06 -3.37 24.18
C CYS A 186 -16.25 -2.48 23.82
N SER A 187 -17.42 -2.70 24.42
CA SER A 187 -18.56 -1.80 24.23
C SER A 187 -18.53 -0.59 25.17
N TRP A 188 -17.34 -0.20 25.66
CA TRP A 188 -17.19 0.79 26.73
C TRP A 188 -17.89 2.14 26.45
N PRO A 189 -17.69 2.81 25.30
CA PRO A 189 -18.34 4.10 25.04
C PRO A 189 -19.88 3.99 25.00
N ALA A 190 -20.43 2.87 24.53
CA ALA A 190 -21.88 2.67 24.42
C ALA A 190 -22.60 2.69 25.78
N TYR A 191 -21.89 2.44 26.88
CA TYR A 191 -22.42 2.45 28.25
C TYR A 191 -22.04 3.73 29.03
N GLN A 192 -21.55 4.77 28.35
CA GLN A 192 -21.15 6.03 28.96
C GLN A 192 -21.88 7.23 28.39
N LYS A 193 -22.02 8.28 29.21
CA LYS A 193 -22.54 9.58 28.77
C LYS A 193 -21.47 10.46 28.14
N HIS A 194 -20.24 10.36 28.63
CA HIS A 194 -19.09 11.18 28.24
C HIS A 194 -17.84 10.29 28.14
N PRO A 195 -17.67 9.55 27.04
CA PRO A 195 -16.56 8.62 26.89
C PRO A 195 -15.20 9.33 26.88
N HIS A 196 -14.19 8.74 27.50
CA HIS A 196 -12.82 9.25 27.47
C HIS A 196 -11.99 8.48 26.45
N TYR A 197 -12.10 8.87 25.18
CA TYR A 197 -11.60 8.10 24.03
C TYR A 197 -10.09 7.80 24.05
N LEU A 198 -9.26 8.67 24.64
CA LEU A 198 -7.84 8.36 24.81
C LEU A 198 -7.63 7.12 25.70
N ALA A 199 -8.36 7.01 26.81
CA ALA A 199 -8.25 5.86 27.70
C ALA A 199 -8.84 4.59 27.08
N ILE A 200 -9.88 4.75 26.24
CA ILE A 200 -10.48 3.66 25.49
C ILE A 200 -9.48 3.11 24.46
N ALA A 201 -8.85 3.99 23.66
CA ALA A 201 -7.83 3.61 22.68
C ALA A 201 -6.59 2.98 23.34
N GLU A 202 -6.28 3.37 24.57
CA GLU A 202 -5.22 2.76 25.37
C GLU A 202 -5.61 1.38 25.95
N SER A 203 -6.90 1.07 26.02
CA SER A 203 -7.40 -0.14 26.69
C SER A 203 -7.97 -1.19 25.74
N CYS A 204 -8.45 -0.82 24.55
CA CYS A 204 -9.21 -1.69 23.65
C CYS A 204 -8.64 -1.65 22.23
N ASN A 205 -8.75 -2.78 21.51
CA ASN A 205 -8.39 -2.82 20.10
C ASN A 205 -9.52 -2.31 19.19
N ILE A 206 -10.79 -2.54 19.57
CA ILE A 206 -11.96 -1.96 18.90
C ILE A 206 -13.02 -1.58 19.92
N TRP A 207 -13.84 -0.55 19.64
CA TRP A 207 -14.91 -0.16 20.57
C TRP A 207 -16.20 0.32 19.92
N ARG A 208 -17.33 -0.09 20.51
CA ARG A 208 -18.65 0.29 20.03
C ARG A 208 -19.05 1.69 20.51
N ASN A 209 -19.44 2.55 19.57
CA ASN A 209 -19.74 3.96 19.84
C ASN A 209 -21.22 4.32 19.96
N TYR A 210 -22.13 3.38 19.63
CA TYR A 210 -23.55 3.66 19.56
C TYR A 210 -24.39 2.45 19.97
N ALA A 211 -25.71 2.59 19.90
CA ALA A 211 -26.67 1.53 20.16
C ALA A 211 -26.45 0.31 19.25
N ASP A 212 -26.93 -0.85 19.69
CA ASP A 212 -26.85 -2.10 18.92
C ASP A 212 -27.50 -1.93 17.55
N ILE A 213 -26.85 -2.48 16.54
CA ILE A 213 -27.42 -2.53 15.21
C ILE A 213 -28.60 -3.51 15.16
N ALA A 214 -29.68 -3.09 14.51
CA ALA A 214 -30.82 -3.93 14.21
C ALA A 214 -30.86 -4.32 12.73
N ASN A 215 -31.50 -5.46 12.42
CA ASN A 215 -31.70 -5.95 11.06
C ASN A 215 -32.70 -5.08 10.25
N SER A 216 -32.35 -3.83 9.99
CA SER A 216 -33.17 -2.86 9.26
C SER A 216 -32.32 -1.72 8.69
N TRP A 217 -32.75 -1.19 7.54
CA TRP A 217 -32.12 0.00 6.95
C TRP A 217 -32.12 1.22 7.87
N HIS A 218 -33.19 1.40 8.66
CA HIS A 218 -33.30 2.52 9.60
C HIS A 218 -32.16 2.51 10.62
N SER A 219 -31.79 1.33 11.13
CA SER A 219 -30.68 1.19 12.07
C SER A 219 -29.34 1.54 11.42
N VAL A 220 -29.09 1.06 10.19
CA VAL A 220 -27.86 1.36 9.45
C VAL A 220 -27.70 2.87 9.26
N VAL A 221 -28.75 3.55 8.79
CA VAL A 221 -28.74 5.00 8.60
C VAL A 221 -28.55 5.74 9.92
N GLY A 222 -29.17 5.28 11.01
CA GLY A 222 -29.01 5.87 12.34
C GLY A 222 -27.55 5.86 12.81
N ILE A 223 -26.87 4.72 12.65
CA ILE A 223 -25.44 4.59 12.97
C ILE A 223 -24.58 5.47 12.06
N MET A 224 -24.82 5.44 10.74
CA MET A 224 -24.09 6.31 9.79
C MET A 224 -24.22 7.79 10.14
N THR A 225 -25.42 8.20 10.54
CA THR A 225 -25.71 9.58 10.95
C THR A 225 -24.95 9.92 12.22
N TRP A 226 -25.02 9.05 13.23
CA TRP A 226 -24.29 9.21 14.49
C TRP A 226 -22.78 9.34 14.29
N PHE A 227 -22.18 8.43 13.50
CA PHE A 227 -20.76 8.47 13.17
C PHE A 227 -20.38 9.75 12.42
N GLY A 228 -21.20 10.18 11.46
CA GLY A 228 -20.96 11.43 10.74
C GLY A 228 -21.11 12.68 11.62
N ASP A 229 -22.00 12.67 12.60
CA ASP A 229 -22.23 13.78 13.53
C ASP A 229 -21.12 13.90 14.60
N HIS A 230 -20.42 12.80 14.91
CA HIS A 230 -19.38 12.71 15.95
C HIS A 230 -17.98 12.41 15.38
N GLN A 231 -17.81 12.53 14.06
CA GLN A 231 -16.62 12.08 13.33
C GLN A 231 -15.30 12.71 13.79
N ASP A 232 -15.31 13.97 14.23
CA ASP A 232 -14.10 14.69 14.64
C ASP A 232 -13.45 14.04 15.87
N GLU A 233 -14.27 13.53 16.80
CA GLU A 233 -13.79 12.81 17.97
C GLU A 233 -13.37 11.39 17.61
N PHE A 234 -14.20 10.69 16.84
CA PHE A 234 -13.96 9.29 16.48
C PHE A 234 -12.67 9.14 15.65
N ALA A 235 -12.51 9.93 14.59
CA ALA A 235 -11.36 9.85 13.69
C ALA A 235 -10.04 10.26 14.37
N ARG A 236 -10.10 11.07 15.43
CA ARG A 236 -8.91 11.49 16.19
C ARG A 236 -8.25 10.36 16.97
N PHE A 237 -9.04 9.39 17.43
CA PHE A 237 -8.57 8.30 18.29
C PHE A 237 -8.57 6.94 17.60
N ALA A 238 -9.06 6.83 16.36
CA ALA A 238 -8.95 5.61 15.57
C ALA A 238 -7.63 5.56 14.78
N GLY A 239 -7.07 4.36 14.65
CA GLY A 239 -5.84 4.08 13.91
C GLY A 239 -5.35 2.64 14.15
N PRO A 240 -4.19 2.27 13.56
CA PRO A 240 -3.61 0.95 13.77
C PRO A 240 -3.48 0.62 15.26
N GLY A 241 -4.10 -0.48 15.67
CA GLY A 241 -4.18 -0.98 17.03
C GLY A 241 -5.50 -0.70 17.74
N HIS A 242 -6.30 0.27 17.27
CA HIS A 242 -7.45 0.82 17.99
C HIS A 242 -8.51 1.45 17.03
N PHE A 243 -9.61 0.76 16.73
CA PHE A 243 -10.62 1.22 15.75
C PHE A 243 -12.02 1.47 16.34
N ASN A 244 -12.74 2.44 15.75
CA ASN A 244 -14.16 2.64 16.04
C ASN A 244 -15.00 1.51 15.43
N ASP A 245 -15.88 0.92 16.24
CA ASP A 245 -16.80 -0.13 15.85
C ASP A 245 -18.24 0.44 15.70
N PRO A 246 -18.75 0.60 14.47
CA PRO A 246 -20.15 0.91 14.19
C PRO A 246 -21.09 -0.30 14.32
N ASP A 247 -20.63 -1.41 14.87
CA ASP A 247 -21.33 -2.68 15.05
C ASP A 247 -21.47 -3.48 13.73
N MET A 248 -22.03 -4.69 13.83
CA MET A 248 -22.01 -5.74 12.80
C MET A 248 -22.59 -5.32 11.43
N LEU A 249 -22.12 -5.99 10.37
CA LEU A 249 -22.73 -5.95 9.05
C LEU A 249 -24.03 -6.76 9.03
N VAL A 250 -25.12 -6.12 8.58
CA VAL A 250 -26.46 -6.72 8.45
C VAL A 250 -26.59 -7.50 7.13
N ILE A 251 -25.59 -7.40 6.26
CA ILE A 251 -25.54 -7.93 4.90
C ILE A 251 -25.84 -9.43 4.86
N GLY A 252 -26.76 -9.83 3.96
CA GLY A 252 -27.21 -11.22 3.81
C GLY A 252 -28.42 -11.61 4.68
N ASN A 253 -28.86 -10.72 5.58
CA ASN A 253 -30.14 -10.87 6.27
C ASN A 253 -31.31 -10.26 5.47
N SER A 254 -32.54 -10.44 5.96
CA SER A 254 -33.75 -9.94 5.30
C SER A 254 -34.00 -8.43 5.44
N GLY A 255 -33.23 -7.72 6.28
CA GLY A 255 -33.49 -6.31 6.60
C GLY A 255 -32.97 -5.29 5.59
N LEU A 256 -32.10 -5.71 4.67
CA LEU A 256 -31.49 -4.85 3.65
C LEU A 256 -31.76 -5.36 2.23
N THR A 257 -31.92 -4.43 1.29
CA THR A 257 -31.78 -4.72 -0.14
C THR A 257 -30.31 -4.84 -0.53
N VAL A 258 -30.03 -5.35 -1.73
CA VAL A 258 -28.65 -5.43 -2.28
C VAL A 258 -27.99 -4.05 -2.31
N ASP A 259 -28.70 -3.02 -2.75
CA ASP A 259 -28.16 -1.67 -2.82
C ASP A 259 -27.90 -1.06 -1.44
N GLN A 260 -28.79 -1.32 -0.47
CA GLN A 260 -28.57 -0.90 0.92
C GLN A 260 -27.36 -1.61 1.53
N ALA A 261 -27.16 -2.90 1.22
CA ALA A 261 -25.99 -3.65 1.64
C ALA A 261 -24.69 -3.09 1.03
N ARG A 262 -24.71 -2.67 -0.24
CA ARG A 262 -23.57 -1.97 -0.87
C ARG A 262 -23.24 -0.67 -0.13
N VAL A 263 -24.25 0.09 0.28
CA VAL A 263 -24.03 1.31 1.07
C VAL A 263 -23.41 0.99 2.43
N GLN A 264 -23.94 0.00 3.16
CA GLN A 264 -23.35 -0.38 4.45
C GLN A 264 -21.89 -0.80 4.29
N MET A 265 -21.59 -1.67 3.33
CA MET A 265 -20.22 -2.14 3.06
C MET A 265 -19.29 -0.96 2.74
N ALA A 266 -19.67 -0.09 1.80
CA ALA A 266 -18.85 1.04 1.39
C ALA A 266 -18.56 2.01 2.55
N VAL A 267 -19.57 2.31 3.37
CA VAL A 267 -19.42 3.25 4.48
C VAL A 267 -18.57 2.65 5.61
N TRP A 268 -18.78 1.38 5.97
CA TRP A 268 -17.93 0.70 6.96
C TRP A 268 -16.48 0.62 6.47
N SER A 269 -16.28 0.38 5.16
CA SER A 269 -14.94 0.41 4.55
C SER A 269 -14.28 1.77 4.70
N ILE A 270 -14.96 2.86 4.31
CA ILE A 270 -14.44 4.23 4.42
C ILE A 270 -14.14 4.61 5.87
N LEU A 271 -14.96 4.14 6.83
CA LEU A 271 -14.75 4.43 8.24
C LEU A 271 -13.53 3.71 8.86
N ALA A 272 -12.82 2.87 8.09
CA ALA A 272 -11.82 1.94 8.63
C ALA A 272 -12.39 1.14 9.83
N ALA A 273 -13.65 0.69 9.69
CA ALA A 273 -14.37 -0.02 10.73
C ALA A 273 -14.15 -1.54 10.65
N PRO A 274 -14.29 -2.28 11.77
CA PRO A 274 -14.32 -3.73 11.74
C PRO A 274 -15.42 -4.25 10.79
N LEU A 275 -15.08 -5.19 9.91
CA LEU A 275 -16.05 -5.84 9.01
C LEU A 275 -16.51 -7.16 9.64
N ILE A 276 -17.38 -7.07 10.64
CA ILE A 276 -17.90 -8.22 11.38
C ILE A 276 -19.29 -8.60 10.86
N MET A 277 -19.40 -9.72 10.16
CA MET A 277 -20.66 -10.23 9.63
C MET A 277 -21.53 -10.87 10.71
N SER A 278 -22.85 -10.78 10.56
CA SER A 278 -23.75 -11.63 11.34
C SER A 278 -24.95 -12.08 10.49
N ALA A 279 -24.74 -13.17 9.75
CA ALA A 279 -25.71 -13.79 8.87
C ALA A 279 -25.50 -15.32 8.83
N ASP A 280 -26.47 -16.07 8.30
CA ASP A 280 -26.29 -17.49 8.02
C ASP A 280 -25.55 -17.66 6.69
N LEU A 281 -24.23 -17.79 6.76
CA LEU A 281 -23.37 -17.87 5.59
C LEU A 281 -23.67 -19.09 4.71
N SER A 282 -24.21 -20.17 5.29
CA SER A 282 -24.52 -21.41 4.57
C SER A 282 -25.73 -21.30 3.64
N THR A 283 -26.54 -20.25 3.80
CA THR A 283 -27.74 -20.00 3.00
C THR A 283 -27.74 -18.60 2.37
N MET A 284 -26.58 -17.91 2.41
CA MET A 284 -26.44 -16.56 1.89
C MET A 284 -26.60 -16.53 0.37
N LYS A 285 -27.39 -15.56 -0.12
CA LYS A 285 -27.57 -15.39 -1.56
C LYS A 285 -26.30 -14.85 -2.22
N PRO A 286 -25.98 -15.26 -3.47
CA PRO A 286 -24.75 -14.87 -4.16
C PRO A 286 -24.51 -13.35 -4.22
N GLU A 287 -25.56 -12.56 -4.43
CA GLU A 287 -25.47 -11.11 -4.55
C GLU A 287 -24.97 -10.41 -3.28
N PHE A 288 -25.26 -10.97 -2.09
CA PHE A 288 -24.74 -10.43 -0.83
C PHE A 288 -23.34 -10.95 -0.53
N LYS A 289 -23.05 -12.20 -0.91
CA LYS A 289 -21.72 -12.78 -0.82
C LYS A 289 -20.72 -12.01 -1.69
N GLU A 290 -21.12 -11.60 -2.90
CA GLU A 290 -20.30 -10.77 -3.78
C GLU A 290 -19.89 -9.44 -3.12
N ILE A 291 -20.83 -8.78 -2.42
CA ILE A 291 -20.53 -7.53 -1.69
C ILE A 291 -19.51 -7.78 -0.59
N LEU A 292 -19.70 -8.85 0.20
CA LEU A 292 -18.82 -9.18 1.32
C LEU A 292 -17.43 -9.61 0.87
N LEU A 293 -17.28 -10.22 -0.31
CA LEU A 293 -16.01 -10.71 -0.85
C LEU A 293 -15.34 -9.75 -1.85
N ASN A 294 -15.88 -8.54 -2.02
CA ASN A 294 -15.33 -7.57 -2.95
C ASN A 294 -13.96 -7.05 -2.46
N ARG A 295 -12.89 -7.51 -3.12
CA ARG A 295 -11.51 -7.21 -2.72
C ARG A 295 -11.15 -5.74 -2.81
N ASP A 296 -11.69 -5.01 -3.79
CA ASP A 296 -11.36 -3.60 -3.98
C ASP A 296 -11.97 -2.75 -2.86
N VAL A 297 -13.21 -3.06 -2.45
CA VAL A 297 -13.89 -2.38 -1.32
C VAL A 297 -13.27 -2.77 0.03
N ILE A 298 -12.81 -4.02 0.16
CA ILE A 298 -12.06 -4.47 1.33
C ILE A 298 -10.69 -3.78 1.39
N ALA A 299 -10.01 -3.58 0.26
CA ALA A 299 -8.70 -2.91 0.25
C ALA A 299 -8.79 -1.47 0.79
N VAL A 300 -9.88 -0.74 0.52
CA VAL A 300 -10.14 0.57 1.14
C VAL A 300 -10.24 0.46 2.67
N ASN A 301 -10.94 -0.56 3.16
CA ASN A 301 -11.07 -0.81 4.61
C ASN A 301 -9.74 -1.22 5.26
N GLN A 302 -8.95 -2.03 4.55
CA GLN A 302 -7.71 -2.62 5.02
C GLN A 302 -6.47 -1.74 4.75
N ASP A 303 -6.68 -0.46 4.46
CA ASP A 303 -5.60 0.51 4.35
C ASP A 303 -4.79 0.59 5.66
N VAL A 304 -3.46 0.53 5.55
CA VAL A 304 -2.55 0.44 6.71
C VAL A 304 -2.38 1.76 7.45
N LEU A 305 -2.78 2.89 6.85
CA LEU A 305 -2.86 4.14 7.61
C LEU A 305 -3.96 4.02 8.67
N GLY A 306 -4.96 3.15 8.45
CA GLY A 306 -6.06 2.91 9.37
C GLY A 306 -6.86 4.18 9.69
N LYS A 307 -6.79 5.19 8.82
CA LYS A 307 -7.44 6.48 9.05
C LYS A 307 -8.91 6.39 8.69
N GLN A 308 -9.76 6.68 9.67
CA GLN A 308 -11.20 6.80 9.45
C GLN A 308 -11.49 7.93 8.46
N GLY A 309 -12.24 7.62 7.40
CA GLY A 309 -12.77 8.60 6.47
C GLY A 309 -13.87 9.46 7.09
N LEU A 310 -14.06 10.66 6.54
CA LEU A 310 -14.97 11.67 7.07
C LEU A 310 -16.13 11.95 6.11
N ARG A 311 -17.33 12.13 6.67
CA ARG A 311 -18.49 12.68 5.97
C ARG A 311 -18.26 14.17 5.73
N VAL A 312 -17.99 14.52 4.48
CA VAL A 312 -17.63 15.88 4.05
C VAL A 312 -18.84 16.77 3.74
N TRP A 313 -20.01 16.20 3.48
CA TRP A 313 -21.20 16.96 3.08
C TRP A 313 -22.50 16.17 3.31
N THR A 314 -23.58 16.88 3.66
CA THR A 314 -24.95 16.37 3.62
C THR A 314 -25.89 17.39 2.96
N SER A 315 -26.97 16.92 2.34
CA SER A 315 -27.97 17.82 1.73
C SER A 315 -28.73 18.70 2.73
N ASP A 316 -28.70 18.35 4.01
CA ASP A 316 -29.37 19.10 5.08
C ASP A 316 -28.51 20.25 5.62
N ASP A 317 -27.22 20.31 5.26
CA ASP A 317 -26.28 21.36 5.66
C ASP A 317 -26.49 22.67 4.88
N LYS A 318 -27.55 23.40 5.21
CA LYS A 318 -27.84 24.73 4.63
C LYS A 318 -26.85 25.84 5.05
N LYS A 319 -25.78 25.54 5.80
CA LYS A 319 -24.97 26.57 6.50
C LYS A 319 -23.47 26.62 6.21
N GLN A 320 -22.93 25.82 5.28
CA GLN A 320 -21.47 25.81 5.09
C GLN A 320 -20.99 25.88 3.63
N MET A 321 -21.75 26.53 2.75
CA MET A 321 -21.29 26.77 1.36
C MET A 321 -20.10 27.76 1.23
N LEU A 322 -19.56 28.29 2.34
CA LEU A 322 -18.53 29.35 2.29
C LEU A 322 -17.32 29.16 3.22
N VAL A 323 -17.29 28.14 4.09
CA VAL A 323 -16.22 27.99 5.12
C VAL A 323 -15.27 26.83 4.82
N THR A 324 -15.67 25.88 3.97
CA THR A 324 -14.91 24.67 3.66
C THR A 324 -13.66 24.90 2.80
N LEU A 325 -13.52 26.08 2.16
CA LEU A 325 -12.30 26.41 1.41
C LEU A 325 -11.10 26.79 2.30
N LEU A 326 -11.29 26.97 3.61
CA LEU A 326 -10.29 27.56 4.52
C LEU A 326 -9.76 26.62 5.60
N PHE A 327 -10.32 25.41 5.78
CA PHE A 327 -9.91 24.48 6.85
C PHE A 327 -9.13 23.24 6.37
N LEU A 328 -8.92 23.06 5.06
CA LEU A 328 -7.99 22.07 4.49
C LEU A 328 -6.49 22.41 4.72
N VAL A 329 -6.19 23.51 5.42
CA VAL A 329 -4.81 24.03 5.59
C VAL A 329 -4.18 23.61 6.95
N GLY A 330 -4.78 22.66 7.67
CA GLY A 330 -4.53 22.57 9.13
C GLY A 330 -4.33 21.21 9.78
N VAL A 331 -3.77 20.17 9.12
CA VAL A 331 -3.11 19.06 9.83
C VAL A 331 -1.89 18.59 9.02
N SER A 332 -0.70 18.84 9.56
CA SER A 332 0.59 18.55 8.94
C SER A 332 0.82 17.04 8.75
N SER A 333 0.89 16.60 7.50
CA SER A 333 1.59 15.40 7.06
C SER A 333 2.09 15.71 5.65
N SER A 334 3.40 15.93 5.51
CA SER A 334 4.15 16.26 4.28
C SER A 334 3.47 17.23 3.30
N LEU A 335 3.99 18.46 3.25
CA LEU A 335 3.73 19.41 2.16
C LEU A 335 4.26 18.79 0.86
N ALA A 336 3.41 18.06 0.14
CA ALA A 336 3.69 17.44 -1.15
C ALA A 336 2.65 17.92 -2.18
N LEU A 337 2.98 17.88 -3.48
CA LEU A 337 2.02 18.22 -4.53
C LEU A 337 0.91 17.15 -4.57
N ASP A 338 -0.24 17.46 -3.98
CA ASP A 338 -1.39 16.55 -3.94
C ASP A 338 -2.37 16.81 -5.09
N ASN A 339 -1.97 16.41 -6.30
CA ASN A 339 -2.84 16.42 -7.49
C ASN A 339 -3.48 15.05 -7.77
N GLY A 340 -3.28 14.04 -6.90
CA GLY A 340 -3.82 12.69 -7.08
C GLY A 340 -3.17 11.85 -8.19
N LEU A 341 -2.06 12.31 -8.77
CA LEU A 341 -1.27 11.57 -9.77
C LEU A 341 -0.02 10.94 -9.14
N ALA A 342 0.63 10.04 -9.89
CA ALA A 342 1.89 9.40 -9.51
C ALA A 342 1.85 8.74 -8.12
N LEU A 343 0.74 8.11 -7.73
CA LEU A 343 0.64 7.39 -6.45
C LEU A 343 1.59 6.18 -6.37
N THR A 344 2.02 5.67 -7.53
CA THR A 344 3.18 4.82 -7.71
C THR A 344 4.14 5.49 -8.71
N PRO A 345 5.43 5.06 -8.79
CA PRO A 345 6.37 5.66 -9.73
C PRO A 345 5.85 5.58 -11.18
N PRO A 346 5.91 6.66 -11.97
CA PRO A 346 5.40 6.63 -13.34
C PRO A 346 6.14 5.62 -14.22
N MET A 347 5.40 4.92 -15.08
CA MET A 347 5.96 3.97 -16.05
C MET A 347 5.61 4.40 -17.47
N GLY A 348 6.58 4.40 -18.38
CA GLY A 348 6.34 4.89 -19.72
C GLY A 348 7.54 4.77 -20.66
N TRP A 349 7.52 5.60 -21.70
CA TRP A 349 8.56 5.68 -22.73
C TRP A 349 8.82 7.14 -23.10
N LEU A 350 10.09 7.53 -23.26
CA LEU A 350 10.55 8.86 -23.67
C LEU A 350 11.48 8.79 -24.88
N THR A 351 11.43 9.80 -25.76
CA THR A 351 12.27 9.85 -26.97
C THR A 351 13.76 10.09 -26.70
N TRP A 352 14.14 10.74 -25.59
CA TRP A 352 15.44 11.43 -25.47
C TRP A 352 16.66 10.51 -25.61
N GLU A 353 16.84 9.53 -24.73
CA GLU A 353 18.10 8.76 -24.68
C GLU A 353 18.41 8.07 -26.01
N ARG A 354 17.43 7.37 -26.60
CA ARG A 354 17.63 6.61 -27.85
C ARG A 354 17.59 7.46 -29.12
N PHE A 355 16.71 8.45 -29.20
CA PHE A 355 16.44 9.19 -30.45
C PHE A 355 16.97 10.61 -30.46
N ARG A 356 17.30 11.17 -29.28
CA ARG A 356 17.93 12.48 -29.08
C ARG A 356 17.22 13.54 -29.94
N CYS A 357 18.00 14.43 -30.56
CA CYS A 357 17.51 15.48 -31.44
C CYS A 357 17.63 15.10 -32.94
N ILE A 358 17.32 13.85 -33.32
CA ILE A 358 17.34 13.45 -34.74
C ILE A 358 16.13 14.09 -35.44
N THR A 359 16.35 15.10 -36.29
CA THR A 359 15.26 15.81 -37.00
C THR A 359 15.26 15.62 -38.52
N ASP A 360 16.33 15.05 -39.10
CA ASP A 360 16.38 14.76 -40.54
C ASP A 360 15.58 13.50 -40.89
N CYS A 361 14.27 13.66 -41.07
CA CYS A 361 13.36 12.58 -41.44
C CYS A 361 13.55 12.03 -42.86
N LYS A 362 14.28 12.75 -43.73
CA LYS A 362 14.59 12.23 -45.07
C LYS A 362 15.70 11.19 -44.99
N LYS A 363 16.69 11.46 -44.14
CA LYS A 363 17.81 10.55 -43.91
C LYS A 363 17.50 9.43 -42.92
N TYR A 364 16.73 9.74 -41.87
CA TYR A 364 16.41 8.82 -40.76
C TYR A 364 14.90 8.73 -40.51
N PRO A 365 14.11 8.26 -41.50
CA PRO A 365 12.64 8.31 -41.43
C PRO A 365 12.01 7.52 -40.29
N ASN A 366 12.72 6.54 -39.74
CA ASN A 366 12.24 5.70 -38.63
C ASN A 366 12.77 6.15 -37.26
N GLU A 367 13.73 7.07 -37.22
CA GLU A 367 14.40 7.49 -35.98
C GLU A 367 14.21 8.99 -35.70
N CYS A 368 13.80 9.77 -36.71
CA CYS A 368 13.58 11.19 -36.47
C CYS A 368 12.38 11.44 -35.55
N ILE A 369 12.49 12.47 -34.70
CA ILE A 369 11.43 12.94 -33.82
C ILE A 369 10.27 13.45 -34.68
N SER A 370 9.23 12.63 -34.82
CA SER A 370 8.13 12.86 -35.76
C SER A 370 6.86 12.15 -35.31
N GLU A 371 5.71 12.58 -35.84
CA GLU A 371 4.42 11.94 -35.62
C GLU A 371 4.46 10.43 -35.94
N ASN A 372 5.21 10.03 -36.98
CA ASN A 372 5.33 8.62 -37.37
C ASN A 372 6.07 7.77 -36.32
N LEU A 373 7.15 8.30 -35.74
CA LEU A 373 7.88 7.62 -34.65
C LEU A 373 6.93 7.38 -33.47
N ILE A 374 6.18 8.41 -33.08
CA ILE A 374 5.28 8.36 -31.93
C ILE A 374 4.12 7.39 -32.16
N LYS A 375 3.49 7.41 -33.33
CA LYS A 375 2.41 6.46 -33.67
C LYS A 375 2.90 5.01 -33.67
N ARG A 376 4.07 4.77 -34.27
CA ARG A 376 4.72 3.43 -34.29
C ARG A 376 5.01 2.94 -32.88
N THR A 377 5.58 3.78 -32.03
CA THR A 377 5.88 3.44 -30.63
C THR A 377 4.59 3.17 -29.84
N ALA A 378 3.55 3.99 -30.00
CA ALA A 378 2.26 3.79 -29.34
C ALA A 378 1.63 2.44 -29.72
N ASP A 379 1.66 2.08 -31.00
CA ASP A 379 1.16 0.78 -31.47
C ASP A 379 1.95 -0.38 -30.85
N LEU A 380 3.28 -0.27 -30.77
CA LEU A 380 4.13 -1.29 -30.17
C LEU A 380 3.94 -1.39 -28.65
N MET A 381 3.79 -0.29 -27.93
CA MET A 381 3.53 -0.31 -26.49
C MET A 381 2.27 -1.12 -26.16
N VAL A 382 1.22 -0.99 -26.96
CA VAL A 382 -0.01 -1.77 -26.81
C VAL A 382 0.19 -3.22 -27.28
N ASN A 383 0.60 -3.41 -28.54
CA ASN A 383 0.60 -4.73 -29.17
C ASN A 383 1.64 -5.68 -28.59
N GLU A 384 2.72 -5.16 -28.01
CA GLU A 384 3.83 -5.95 -27.47
C GLU A 384 3.75 -6.14 -25.95
N GLY A 385 2.68 -5.66 -25.29
CA GLY A 385 2.36 -5.92 -23.88
C GLY A 385 2.97 -4.95 -22.87
N TYR A 386 3.49 -3.80 -23.30
CA TYR A 386 4.05 -2.80 -22.38
C TYR A 386 2.95 -2.07 -21.61
N LEU A 387 1.85 -1.68 -22.27
CA LEU A 387 0.69 -1.09 -21.59
C LEU A 387 0.12 -2.06 -20.54
N ASP A 388 -0.05 -3.35 -20.90
CA ASP A 388 -0.52 -4.40 -19.98
C ASP A 388 0.42 -4.62 -18.78
N ALA A 389 1.71 -4.30 -18.93
CA ALA A 389 2.70 -4.35 -17.85
C ALA A 389 2.73 -3.07 -17.01
N GLY A 390 2.00 -2.02 -17.40
CA GLY A 390 1.87 -0.76 -16.68
C GLY A 390 2.54 0.45 -17.34
N TYR A 391 3.27 0.28 -18.44
CA TYR A 391 3.90 1.42 -19.15
C TYR A 391 2.85 2.23 -19.91
N GLU A 392 2.31 3.26 -19.29
CA GLU A 392 1.17 4.03 -19.79
C GLU A 392 1.53 5.40 -20.39
N TYR A 393 2.65 6.02 -20.01
CA TYR A 393 3.07 7.32 -20.56
C TYR A 393 3.90 7.15 -21.83
N LEU A 394 3.60 7.92 -22.87
CA LEU A 394 4.42 8.07 -24.06
C LEU A 394 4.77 9.55 -24.23
N GLY A 395 6.03 9.90 -23.95
CA GLY A 395 6.51 11.27 -23.97
C GLY A 395 7.40 11.62 -25.16
N ILE A 396 7.18 12.81 -25.70
CA ILE A 396 8.08 13.48 -26.65
C ILE A 396 8.98 14.43 -25.84
N ASP A 397 10.30 14.26 -25.98
CA ASP A 397 11.30 15.15 -25.38
C ASP A 397 11.65 16.34 -26.31
N ASP A 398 12.80 17.00 -26.13
CA ASP A 398 13.19 18.18 -26.90
C ASP A 398 13.18 17.94 -28.44
N CYS A 399 13.26 19.04 -29.20
CA CYS A 399 13.32 19.08 -30.66
C CYS A 399 12.01 18.76 -31.42
N TRP A 400 10.86 18.88 -30.77
CA TRP A 400 9.55 18.66 -31.41
C TRP A 400 8.99 19.90 -32.15
N LEU A 401 9.40 21.11 -31.74
CA LEU A 401 8.88 22.39 -32.21
C LEU A 401 9.68 23.06 -33.33
N GLU A 402 9.09 24.06 -33.97
CA GLU A 402 9.75 25.02 -34.88
C GLU A 402 10.75 25.90 -34.11
N LYS A 403 11.72 26.49 -34.83
CA LYS A 403 12.71 27.43 -34.22
C LYS A 403 12.13 28.79 -33.86
N GLU A 404 10.95 29.12 -34.37
CA GLU A 404 10.25 30.37 -34.08
C GLU A 404 8.83 30.07 -33.62
N ARG A 405 8.33 30.87 -32.66
CA ARG A 405 6.94 30.87 -32.25
C ARG A 405 6.03 31.37 -33.37
N GLY A 406 4.77 30.98 -33.33
CA GLY A 406 3.75 31.46 -34.26
C GLY A 406 3.50 32.97 -34.12
N PRO A 407 2.80 33.61 -35.09
CA PRO A 407 2.43 35.02 -35.00
C PRO A 407 1.58 35.40 -33.78
N ASP A 408 0.92 34.43 -33.15
CA ASP A 408 0.13 34.55 -31.92
C ASP A 408 0.96 34.31 -30.64
N GLY A 409 2.27 34.10 -30.78
CA GLY A 409 3.20 33.81 -29.69
C GLY A 409 3.19 32.35 -29.23
N ARG A 410 2.32 31.49 -29.75
CA ARG A 410 2.24 30.07 -29.35
C ARG A 410 3.39 29.26 -29.91
N MET A 411 3.76 28.20 -29.20
CA MET A 411 4.67 27.18 -29.74
C MET A 411 4.01 26.46 -30.92
N VAL A 412 4.82 26.14 -31.92
CA VAL A 412 4.35 25.49 -33.16
C VAL A 412 5.14 24.20 -33.32
N PRO A 413 4.49 23.02 -33.36
CA PRO A 413 5.19 21.78 -33.69
C PRO A 413 5.75 21.88 -35.11
N ASP A 414 6.91 21.26 -35.35
CA ASP A 414 7.54 21.28 -36.67
C ASP A 414 6.57 20.76 -37.74
N LYS A 415 6.32 21.58 -38.77
CA LYS A 415 5.25 21.33 -39.74
C LYS A 415 5.54 20.17 -40.67
N GLU A 416 6.80 19.84 -40.90
CA GLU A 416 7.17 18.70 -41.75
C GLU A 416 7.10 17.39 -40.96
N ARG A 417 7.48 17.41 -39.67
CA ARG A 417 7.57 16.22 -38.82
C ARG A 417 6.28 15.89 -38.07
N PHE A 418 5.45 16.90 -37.80
CA PHE A 418 4.15 16.81 -37.15
C PHE A 418 3.07 17.54 -37.96
N PRO A 419 2.80 17.10 -39.21
CA PRO A 419 1.93 17.82 -40.14
C PRO A 419 0.48 17.94 -39.65
N ASN A 420 0.03 17.05 -38.75
CA ASN A 420 -1.32 17.08 -38.18
C ASN A 420 -1.39 17.83 -36.83
N GLY A 421 -0.27 18.33 -36.32
CA GLY A 421 -0.17 19.03 -35.03
C GLY A 421 -0.28 18.11 -33.80
N MET A 422 0.00 18.66 -32.63
CA MET A 422 0.12 17.87 -31.39
C MET A 422 -1.21 17.37 -30.83
N LYS A 423 -2.33 18.07 -31.06
CA LYS A 423 -3.65 17.55 -30.68
C LYS A 423 -3.95 16.22 -31.38
N ALA A 424 -3.60 16.08 -32.66
CA ALA A 424 -3.79 14.83 -33.39
C ALA A 424 -2.88 13.70 -32.89
N VAL A 425 -1.68 14.04 -32.39
CA VAL A 425 -0.78 13.09 -31.72
C VAL A 425 -1.38 12.64 -30.39
N ALA A 426 -1.86 13.57 -29.57
CA ALA A 426 -2.53 13.28 -28.31
C ALA A 426 -3.76 12.39 -28.52
N ASP A 427 -4.64 12.74 -29.45
CA ASP A 427 -5.83 11.96 -29.82
C ASP A 427 -5.46 10.52 -30.21
N TYR A 428 -4.37 10.35 -30.97
CA TYR A 428 -3.89 9.02 -31.34
C TYR A 428 -3.42 8.23 -30.12
N ILE A 429 -2.59 8.82 -29.27
CA ILE A 429 -2.08 8.19 -28.04
C ILE A 429 -3.24 7.80 -27.12
N HIS A 430 -4.19 8.70 -26.88
CA HIS A 430 -5.37 8.42 -26.05
C HIS A 430 -6.26 7.33 -26.65
N SER A 431 -6.40 7.28 -27.98
CA SER A 431 -7.16 6.20 -28.65
C SER A 431 -6.57 4.80 -28.43
N LYS A 432 -5.30 4.73 -27.98
CA LYS A 432 -4.60 3.49 -27.62
C LYS A 432 -4.68 3.17 -26.13
N GLY A 433 -5.33 4.01 -25.33
CA GLY A 433 -5.35 3.87 -23.87
C GLY A 433 -4.06 4.33 -23.19
N LEU A 434 -3.15 4.98 -23.92
CA LEU A 434 -1.92 5.56 -23.40
C LEU A 434 -2.14 7.02 -22.98
N LYS A 435 -1.18 7.57 -22.23
CA LYS A 435 -1.13 8.96 -21.75
C LYS A 435 -0.04 9.72 -22.51
N PHE A 436 -0.34 10.94 -22.93
CA PHE A 436 0.58 11.75 -23.72
C PHE A 436 1.49 12.60 -22.84
N GLY A 437 2.80 12.37 -22.94
CA GLY A 437 3.82 13.20 -22.31
C GLY A 437 4.45 14.20 -23.28
N MET A 438 4.81 15.37 -22.77
CA MET A 438 5.48 16.41 -23.53
C MET A 438 6.61 17.04 -22.73
N TYR A 439 7.52 17.68 -23.44
CA TYR A 439 8.67 18.39 -22.90
C TYR A 439 8.52 19.88 -23.15
N GLU A 440 8.97 20.67 -22.19
CA GLU A 440 9.43 22.03 -22.42
C GLU A 440 10.54 22.43 -21.46
N ASP A 441 11.07 23.63 -21.64
CA ASP A 441 12.12 24.20 -20.79
C ASP A 441 11.67 25.51 -20.15
N TYR A 442 11.88 25.65 -18.83
CA TYR A 442 11.51 26.85 -18.07
C TYR A 442 12.23 28.13 -18.54
N GLY A 443 13.44 28.01 -19.09
CA GLY A 443 14.25 29.14 -19.55
C GLY A 443 13.82 29.75 -20.88
N ASN A 444 14.70 30.58 -21.44
CA ASN A 444 14.42 31.27 -22.71
C ASN A 444 14.45 30.33 -23.92
N LEU A 445 15.22 29.25 -23.82
CA LEU A 445 15.39 28.26 -24.86
C LEU A 445 15.41 26.87 -24.23
N THR A 446 14.98 25.86 -24.96
CA THR A 446 15.26 24.46 -24.65
C THR A 446 16.76 24.17 -24.75
N CYS A 447 17.22 23.08 -24.17
CA CYS A 447 18.63 22.69 -24.24
C CYS A 447 19.16 22.57 -25.69
N ALA A 448 18.34 22.12 -26.65
CA ALA A 448 18.67 22.09 -28.08
C ALA A 448 18.43 23.42 -28.83
N GLY A 449 18.15 24.50 -28.09
CA GLY A 449 18.01 25.85 -28.61
C GLY A 449 16.70 26.10 -29.38
N TYR A 450 15.59 25.48 -28.97
CA TYR A 450 14.24 25.83 -29.41
C TYR A 450 13.60 26.83 -28.44
N PRO A 451 12.50 27.52 -28.77
CA PRO A 451 11.87 28.47 -27.85
C PRO A 451 11.44 27.81 -26.53
N GLY A 452 11.87 28.35 -25.38
CA GLY A 452 11.42 27.91 -24.03
C GLY A 452 10.26 28.76 -23.50
N VAL A 453 9.74 28.43 -22.31
CA VAL A 453 8.48 29.01 -21.78
C VAL A 453 8.63 30.34 -21.04
N LEU A 454 9.85 30.79 -20.71
CA LEU A 454 10.05 32.01 -19.91
C LEU A 454 9.37 33.22 -20.55
N GLY A 455 8.51 33.91 -19.79
CA GLY A 455 7.71 35.05 -20.23
C GLY A 455 6.47 34.71 -21.07
N ASN A 456 6.24 33.42 -21.38
CA ASN A 456 5.06 32.91 -22.10
C ASN A 456 4.32 31.82 -21.31
N GLU A 457 4.59 31.68 -20.01
CA GLU A 457 4.24 30.51 -19.20
C GLU A 457 2.74 30.21 -19.26
N ARG A 458 1.87 31.22 -19.08
CA ARG A 458 0.41 31.03 -19.14
C ARG A 458 -0.08 30.66 -20.54
N LEU A 459 0.54 31.20 -21.58
CA LEU A 459 0.17 30.91 -22.98
C LEU A 459 0.54 29.47 -23.33
N ASP A 460 1.72 29.03 -22.92
CA ASP A 460 2.22 27.69 -23.18
C ASP A 460 1.48 26.64 -22.36
N ILE A 461 1.19 26.91 -21.08
CA ILE A 461 0.30 26.07 -20.27
C ILE A 461 -1.07 25.92 -20.92
N GLN A 462 -1.67 26.99 -21.44
CA GLN A 462 -2.95 26.87 -22.15
C GLN A 462 -2.80 26.05 -23.43
N THR A 463 -1.67 26.16 -24.14
CA THR A 463 -1.39 25.36 -25.34
C THR A 463 -1.31 23.87 -25.00
N PHE A 464 -0.69 23.52 -23.88
CA PHE A 464 -0.63 22.15 -23.36
C PHE A 464 -2.01 21.59 -23.01
N VAL A 465 -2.87 22.42 -22.39
CA VAL A 465 -4.25 22.06 -22.08
C VAL A 465 -5.06 21.87 -23.36
N ASP A 466 -4.92 22.77 -24.33
CA ASP A 466 -5.61 22.71 -25.63
C ASP A 466 -5.20 21.44 -26.41
N TRP A 467 -3.96 20.96 -26.24
CA TRP A 467 -3.48 19.70 -26.81
C TRP A 467 -3.80 18.47 -25.97
N GLU A 468 -4.35 18.65 -24.77
CA GLU A 468 -4.72 17.59 -23.86
C GLU A 468 -3.54 16.69 -23.45
N ILE A 469 -2.39 17.27 -23.09
CA ILE A 469 -1.28 16.48 -22.55
C ILE A 469 -1.60 15.94 -21.15
N ASP A 470 -0.96 14.85 -20.73
CA ASP A 470 -1.15 14.20 -19.43
C ASP A 470 0.11 14.22 -18.55
N TYR A 471 1.27 14.50 -19.16
CA TYR A 471 2.57 14.58 -18.49
C TYR A 471 3.38 15.73 -19.10
N LEU A 472 4.05 16.50 -18.26
CA LEU A 472 4.98 17.55 -18.69
C LEU A 472 6.32 17.37 -17.97
N LYS A 473 7.39 17.15 -18.73
CA LYS A 473 8.77 17.36 -18.29
C LYS A 473 9.12 18.83 -18.52
N LEU A 474 9.51 19.53 -17.45
CA LEU A 474 9.98 20.90 -17.50
C LEU A 474 11.47 20.97 -17.18
N ASP A 475 12.25 21.26 -18.20
CA ASP A 475 13.71 21.40 -18.14
C ASP A 475 14.12 22.80 -17.67
N GLY A 476 15.43 23.04 -17.55
CA GLY A 476 15.96 24.25 -16.90
C GLY A 476 17.20 24.84 -17.58
N CYS A 477 17.41 24.60 -18.87
CA CYS A 477 18.48 25.27 -19.61
C CYS A 477 18.18 26.78 -19.76
N TYR A 478 19.22 27.58 -20.01
CA TYR A 478 19.08 29.03 -20.28
C TYR A 478 18.30 29.86 -19.24
N ILE A 479 18.28 29.42 -17.98
CA ILE A 479 17.80 30.17 -16.81
C ILE A 479 18.84 30.12 -15.68
N ASN A 480 18.84 31.12 -14.80
CA ASN A 480 19.69 31.10 -13.61
C ASN A 480 19.12 30.12 -12.57
N PRO A 481 19.89 29.15 -12.06
CA PRO A 481 19.42 28.17 -11.06
C PRO A 481 18.84 28.79 -9.78
N THR A 482 19.25 30.01 -9.42
CA THR A 482 18.66 30.74 -8.27
C THR A 482 17.23 31.21 -8.50
N ALA A 483 16.76 31.28 -9.76
CA ALA A 483 15.39 31.64 -10.08
C ALA A 483 14.42 30.44 -10.00
N MET A 484 14.95 29.21 -9.95
CA MET A 484 14.15 27.98 -10.02
C MET A 484 13.28 27.78 -8.77
N ASP A 485 13.77 28.20 -7.59
CA ASP A 485 13.03 28.14 -6.32
C ASP A 485 11.70 28.91 -6.34
N ALA A 486 11.58 29.92 -7.21
CA ALA A 486 10.33 30.63 -7.45
C ALA A 486 9.63 30.14 -8.72
N GLY A 487 10.39 29.84 -9.77
CA GLY A 487 9.88 29.58 -11.10
C GLY A 487 9.12 28.26 -11.21
N TYR A 488 9.71 27.15 -10.77
CA TYR A 488 9.10 25.84 -10.87
C TYR A 488 7.82 25.72 -10.03
N PRO A 489 7.78 26.19 -8.76
CA PRO A 489 6.55 26.27 -7.98
C PRO A 489 5.46 27.13 -8.64
N ALA A 490 5.83 28.31 -9.16
CA ALA A 490 4.87 29.20 -9.81
C ALA A 490 4.30 28.57 -11.09
N PHE A 491 5.13 27.90 -11.88
CA PHE A 491 4.71 27.18 -13.08
C PHE A 491 3.77 26.01 -12.74
N GLY A 492 4.15 25.17 -11.77
CA GLY A 492 3.31 24.06 -11.30
C GLY A 492 1.96 24.53 -10.76
N LYS A 493 1.94 25.66 -10.03
CA LYS A 493 0.69 26.29 -9.58
C LYS A 493 -0.19 26.73 -10.76
N MET A 494 0.39 27.40 -11.76
CA MET A 494 -0.36 27.81 -12.96
C MET A 494 -0.89 26.60 -13.74
N LEU A 495 -0.13 25.50 -13.79
CA LEU A 495 -0.55 24.24 -14.40
C LEU A 495 -1.78 23.67 -13.66
N ASN A 496 -1.74 23.64 -12.33
CA ASN A 496 -2.84 23.16 -11.50
C ASN A 496 -4.10 24.06 -11.60
N GLU A 497 -3.93 25.38 -11.71
CA GLU A 497 -5.03 26.35 -11.89
C GLU A 497 -5.87 26.08 -13.15
N THR A 498 -5.34 25.34 -14.13
CA THR A 498 -6.09 24.96 -15.35
C THR A 498 -7.19 23.93 -15.09
N GLY A 499 -7.11 23.17 -13.99
CA GLY A 499 -8.01 22.08 -13.65
C GLY A 499 -7.78 20.78 -14.44
N ARG A 500 -6.85 20.76 -15.40
CA ARG A 500 -6.43 19.52 -16.07
C ARG A 500 -5.36 18.81 -15.24
N GLN A 501 -5.55 17.52 -15.02
CA GLN A 501 -4.57 16.67 -14.34
C GLN A 501 -3.39 16.39 -15.27
N ILE A 502 -2.23 16.98 -14.97
CA ILE A 502 -0.98 16.82 -15.72
C ILE A 502 0.11 16.44 -14.74
N LEU A 503 0.78 15.30 -14.97
CA LEU A 503 1.91 14.87 -14.18
C LEU A 503 3.08 15.81 -14.42
N TYR A 504 3.62 16.39 -13.36
CA TYR A 504 4.65 17.43 -13.45
C TYR A 504 6.03 16.89 -13.05
N SER A 505 6.90 16.72 -14.06
CA SER A 505 8.28 16.26 -13.92
C SER A 505 9.23 17.44 -13.99
N CYS A 506 10.00 17.67 -12.93
CA CYS A 506 10.83 18.86 -12.77
C CYS A 506 12.32 18.53 -12.88
N SER A 507 13.05 19.16 -13.81
CA SER A 507 14.52 19.06 -13.83
C SER A 507 15.23 19.96 -12.80
N TRP A 508 14.47 20.73 -12.02
CA TRP A 508 14.94 21.73 -11.07
C TRP A 508 16.18 21.30 -10.24
N PRO A 509 16.16 20.20 -9.45
CA PRO A 509 17.31 19.85 -8.62
C PRO A 509 18.58 19.54 -9.42
N ALA A 510 18.50 18.94 -10.61
CA ALA A 510 19.69 18.64 -11.42
C ALA A 510 20.51 19.89 -11.76
N TYR A 511 19.86 20.98 -12.16
CA TYR A 511 20.54 22.24 -12.48
C TYR A 511 21.09 22.94 -11.23
N GLN A 512 20.43 22.80 -10.08
CA GLN A 512 20.97 23.32 -8.83
C GLN A 512 22.20 22.53 -8.38
N GLU A 513 22.20 21.21 -8.50
CA GLU A 513 23.36 20.37 -8.22
C GLU A 513 24.55 20.70 -9.15
N ASP A 514 24.33 20.89 -10.46
CA ASP A 514 25.37 21.34 -11.41
C ASP A 514 25.95 22.70 -11.02
N ALA A 515 25.09 23.61 -10.56
CA ALA A 515 25.48 24.91 -10.04
C ALA A 515 26.07 24.87 -8.61
N LYS A 516 26.22 23.68 -8.02
CA LYS A 516 26.73 23.44 -6.66
C LYS A 516 25.88 24.13 -5.57
N MET A 517 24.59 24.24 -5.83
CA MET A 517 23.57 24.66 -4.88
C MET A 517 22.94 23.42 -4.25
N LEU A 518 22.62 23.49 -2.96
CA LEU A 518 21.93 22.40 -2.28
C LEU A 518 20.41 22.53 -2.55
N PRO A 519 19.76 21.58 -3.26
CA PRO A 519 18.34 21.69 -3.55
C PRO A 519 17.47 21.53 -2.31
N ASP A 520 16.37 22.27 -2.25
CA ASP A 520 15.33 22.11 -1.22
C ASP A 520 14.34 21.02 -1.63
N TYR A 521 14.67 19.77 -1.31
CA TYR A 521 13.82 18.62 -1.65
C TYR A 521 12.46 18.62 -0.95
N ALA A 522 12.30 19.34 0.17
CA ALA A 522 10.98 19.50 0.77
C ALA A 522 10.09 20.37 -0.12
N SER A 523 10.61 21.52 -0.58
CA SER A 523 9.90 22.37 -1.54
C SER A 523 9.68 21.68 -2.88
N ILE A 524 10.65 20.91 -3.37
CA ILE A 524 10.50 20.19 -4.65
C ILE A 524 9.39 19.14 -4.55
N ALA A 525 9.34 18.36 -3.46
CA ALA A 525 8.27 17.39 -3.22
C ALA A 525 6.88 18.06 -3.12
N GLU A 526 6.81 19.28 -2.57
CA GLU A 526 5.58 20.09 -2.50
C GLU A 526 5.04 20.53 -3.87
N HIS A 527 5.91 20.62 -4.89
CA HIS A 527 5.56 21.28 -6.14
C HIS A 527 5.74 20.44 -7.40
N CYS A 528 6.28 19.21 -7.29
CA CYS A 528 6.58 18.34 -8.42
C CYS A 528 6.15 16.90 -8.14
N ASN A 529 5.63 16.21 -9.14
CA ASN A 529 5.30 14.78 -9.01
C ASN A 529 6.53 13.88 -9.12
N MET A 530 7.55 14.34 -9.81
CA MET A 530 8.85 13.70 -9.87
C MET A 530 9.91 14.74 -10.23
N TRP A 531 11.17 14.44 -9.93
CA TRP A 531 12.26 15.36 -10.25
C TRP A 531 13.56 14.67 -10.61
N ARG A 532 14.18 15.13 -11.70
CA ARG A 532 15.51 14.70 -12.12
C ARG A 532 16.53 15.26 -11.13
N ASN A 533 17.16 14.38 -10.37
CA ASN A 533 18.05 14.78 -9.29
C ASN A 533 19.44 15.22 -9.78
N TRP A 534 19.93 14.62 -10.86
CA TRP A 534 21.32 14.77 -11.28
C TRP A 534 21.52 14.57 -12.79
N ASP A 535 22.80 14.40 -13.20
CA ASP A 535 23.28 14.28 -14.57
C ASP A 535 22.41 13.38 -15.45
N ASP A 536 22.32 13.73 -16.74
CA ASP A 536 21.69 12.89 -17.76
C ASP A 536 22.36 11.52 -17.85
N ILE A 537 21.53 10.49 -17.96
CA ILE A 537 22.00 9.15 -18.28
C ILE A 537 22.44 9.07 -19.74
N GLU A 538 23.52 8.34 -19.95
CA GLU A 538 24.11 8.11 -21.27
C GLU A 538 24.24 6.60 -21.48
N ASP A 539 24.02 6.10 -22.70
CA ASP A 539 24.07 4.66 -23.06
C ASP A 539 25.44 4.01 -22.83
N SER A 540 25.79 3.81 -21.56
CA SER A 540 27.04 3.25 -21.09
C SER A 540 26.94 2.79 -19.65
N TRP A 541 27.66 1.70 -19.33
CA TRP A 541 27.83 1.23 -17.96
C TRP A 541 28.46 2.29 -17.02
N ALA A 542 29.32 3.14 -17.56
CA ALA A 542 30.00 4.19 -16.79
C ALA A 542 29.01 5.26 -16.29
N SER A 543 28.08 5.71 -17.14
CA SER A 543 27.05 6.67 -16.73
C SER A 543 26.09 6.04 -15.72
N LEU A 544 25.59 4.84 -16.00
CA LEU A 544 24.71 4.09 -15.10
C LEU A 544 25.32 3.94 -13.69
N THR A 545 26.56 3.46 -13.59
CA THR A 545 27.21 3.29 -12.28
C THR A 545 27.54 4.62 -11.60
N LYS A 546 27.80 5.70 -12.35
CA LYS A 546 28.00 7.04 -11.77
C LYS A 546 26.72 7.53 -11.07
N ILE A 547 25.57 7.41 -11.74
CA ILE A 547 24.25 7.77 -11.19
C ILE A 547 23.94 6.92 -9.96
N MET A 548 24.06 5.59 -10.07
CA MET A 548 23.84 4.67 -8.95
C MET A 548 24.69 5.03 -7.74
N ASN A 549 25.98 5.33 -7.96
CA ASN A 549 26.88 5.65 -6.86
C ASN A 549 26.44 6.90 -6.12
N TRP A 550 26.03 7.96 -6.82
CA TRP A 550 25.60 9.19 -6.15
C TRP A 550 24.25 9.10 -5.50
N PHE A 551 23.29 8.39 -6.09
CA PHE A 551 22.03 8.11 -5.40
C PHE A 551 22.31 7.39 -4.08
N GLY A 552 23.18 6.39 -4.10
CA GLY A 552 23.59 5.68 -2.89
C GLY A 552 24.46 6.49 -1.92
N ASP A 553 25.25 7.45 -2.41
CA ASP A 553 26.11 8.32 -1.58
C ASP A 553 25.31 9.51 -0.98
N ASN A 554 24.17 9.86 -1.57
CA ASN A 554 23.30 10.97 -1.16
C ASN A 554 21.95 10.51 -0.59
N GLN A 555 21.72 9.21 -0.42
CA GLN A 555 20.40 8.65 -0.12
C GLN A 555 19.73 9.24 1.14
N ASP A 556 20.50 9.63 2.16
CA ASP A 556 19.98 10.16 3.42
C ASP A 556 19.17 11.46 3.23
N ARG A 557 19.55 12.28 2.24
CA ARG A 557 18.84 13.52 1.91
C ARG A 557 17.84 13.38 0.77
N LEU A 558 17.79 12.23 0.09
CA LEU A 558 16.91 12.00 -1.07
C LEU A 558 15.72 11.12 -0.71
N ALA A 559 15.97 9.97 -0.08
CA ALA A 559 15.00 8.90 0.07
C ALA A 559 13.80 9.29 0.95
N GLN A 560 14.00 10.19 1.91
CA GLN A 560 12.93 10.68 2.80
C GLN A 560 11.88 11.54 2.08
N HIS A 561 12.20 12.05 0.89
CA HIS A 561 11.31 12.90 0.10
C HIS A 561 10.62 12.12 -1.03
N ALA A 562 10.97 10.86 -1.27
CA ALA A 562 10.27 10.01 -2.23
C ALA A 562 9.08 9.30 -1.57
N GLY A 563 7.93 9.30 -2.24
CA GLY A 563 6.70 8.68 -1.77
C GLY A 563 5.56 8.82 -2.77
N PRO A 564 4.38 8.26 -2.46
CA PRO A 564 3.19 8.40 -3.31
C PRO A 564 2.92 9.86 -3.68
N GLY A 565 2.94 10.14 -4.98
CA GLY A 565 2.73 11.47 -5.55
C GLY A 565 4.00 12.26 -5.85
N HIS A 566 5.19 11.86 -5.38
CA HIS A 566 6.41 12.66 -5.44
C HIS A 566 7.69 11.79 -5.44
N TRP A 567 8.38 11.66 -6.57
CA TRP A 567 9.47 10.68 -6.76
C TRP A 567 10.82 11.27 -7.16
N ASN A 568 11.91 10.70 -6.63
CA ASN A 568 13.25 10.93 -7.17
C ASN A 568 13.38 10.24 -8.54
N ASP A 569 13.97 10.94 -9.52
CA ASP A 569 14.18 10.44 -10.87
C ASP A 569 15.68 10.30 -11.19
N PRO A 570 16.23 9.07 -11.19
CA PRO A 570 17.59 8.76 -11.63
C PRO A 570 17.75 8.68 -13.16
N ASP A 571 16.75 9.14 -13.92
CA ASP A 571 16.69 9.18 -15.38
C ASP A 571 16.32 7.82 -16.04
N MET A 572 16.18 7.85 -17.37
CA MET A 572 15.60 6.80 -18.21
C MET A 572 16.29 5.42 -18.13
N LEU A 573 15.53 4.37 -18.46
CA LEU A 573 16.04 3.01 -18.66
C LEU A 573 16.75 2.88 -20.02
N LEU A 574 18.01 2.38 -20.00
CA LEU A 574 18.86 2.12 -21.17
C LEU A 574 18.64 0.72 -21.78
N ILE A 575 17.70 -0.03 -21.22
CA ILE A 575 17.52 -1.46 -21.44
C ILE A 575 17.09 -1.72 -22.89
N GLY A 576 17.96 -2.37 -23.65
CA GLY A 576 17.73 -2.70 -25.07
C GLY A 576 18.40 -1.78 -26.07
N ASN A 577 19.15 -0.77 -25.61
CA ASN A 577 20.01 0.06 -26.46
C ASN A 577 21.35 -0.65 -26.77
N PHE A 578 22.46 0.09 -26.85
CA PHE A 578 23.73 -0.40 -27.38
C PHE A 578 24.80 -0.60 -26.30
N GLY A 579 24.76 0.18 -25.23
CA GLY A 579 25.85 0.33 -24.27
C GLY A 579 25.81 -0.62 -23.08
N LEU A 580 24.67 -1.28 -22.83
CA LEU A 580 24.52 -2.23 -21.73
C LEU A 580 24.50 -3.69 -22.22
N THR A 581 25.22 -4.56 -21.52
CA THR A 581 25.03 -6.01 -21.62
C THR A 581 23.71 -6.42 -20.94
N GLU A 582 23.27 -7.67 -21.15
CA GLU A 582 22.09 -8.20 -20.45
C GLU A 582 22.26 -8.14 -18.92
N ASP A 583 23.42 -8.54 -18.39
CA ASP A 583 23.70 -8.46 -16.95
C ASP A 583 23.61 -7.02 -16.41
N GLN A 584 24.10 -6.04 -17.18
CA GLN A 584 24.06 -4.63 -16.80
C GLN A 584 22.64 -4.05 -16.89
N ALA A 585 21.86 -4.45 -17.89
CA ALA A 585 20.45 -4.11 -18.00
C ALA A 585 19.64 -4.67 -16.82
N ARG A 586 19.94 -5.90 -16.38
CA ARG A 586 19.35 -6.50 -15.17
C ARG A 586 19.72 -5.70 -13.92
N VAL A 587 20.96 -5.19 -13.82
CA VAL A 587 21.37 -4.29 -12.72
C VAL A 587 20.50 -3.03 -12.72
N GLN A 588 20.35 -2.35 -13.86
CA GLN A 588 19.56 -1.12 -13.93
C GLN A 588 18.12 -1.35 -13.46
N MET A 589 17.43 -2.35 -14.01
CA MET A 589 16.04 -2.63 -13.65
C MET A 589 15.89 -2.96 -12.15
N ALA A 590 16.81 -3.74 -11.58
CA ALA A 590 16.76 -4.09 -10.15
C ALA A 590 16.98 -2.88 -9.24
N VAL A 591 17.97 -2.04 -9.55
CA VAL A 591 18.31 -0.88 -8.73
C VAL A 591 17.24 0.21 -8.86
N TRP A 592 16.73 0.49 -10.06
CA TRP A 592 15.62 1.43 -10.26
C TRP A 592 14.35 0.98 -9.53
N SER A 593 14.08 -0.34 -9.50
CA SER A 593 12.96 -0.89 -8.76
C SER A 593 13.12 -0.73 -7.24
N ILE A 594 14.33 -0.91 -6.71
CA ILE A 594 14.62 -0.65 -5.28
C ILE A 594 14.52 0.83 -4.96
N LEU A 595 14.97 1.71 -5.86
CA LEU A 595 14.93 3.16 -5.66
C LEU A 595 13.51 3.75 -5.73
N ALA A 596 12.48 2.95 -6.07
CA ALA A 596 11.15 3.45 -6.41
C ALA A 596 11.21 4.51 -7.52
N ALA A 597 12.11 4.33 -8.47
CA ALA A 597 12.32 5.25 -9.57
C ALA A 597 11.20 5.13 -10.61
N PRO A 598 10.89 6.21 -11.36
CA PRO A 598 10.12 6.10 -12.60
C PRO A 598 10.75 5.05 -13.55
N LEU A 599 9.93 4.22 -14.18
CA LEU A 599 10.38 3.26 -15.19
C LEU A 599 10.08 3.82 -16.59
N LEU A 600 10.86 4.82 -16.98
CA LEU A 600 10.73 5.50 -18.27
C LEU A 600 11.71 4.89 -19.27
N MET A 601 11.22 4.05 -20.17
CA MET A 601 12.02 3.42 -21.22
C MET A 601 12.50 4.46 -22.25
N SER A 602 13.67 4.29 -22.82
CA SER A 602 14.02 5.01 -24.06
C SER A 602 14.79 4.06 -24.97
N VAL A 603 14.07 3.39 -25.86
CA VAL A 603 14.59 2.32 -26.74
C VAL A 603 13.71 2.17 -27.98
N ASP A 604 14.26 1.69 -29.09
CA ASP A 604 13.43 1.36 -30.26
C ASP A 604 12.74 0.01 -30.08
N LEU A 605 11.46 0.06 -29.70
CA LEU A 605 10.61 -1.12 -29.46
C LEU A 605 10.41 -2.00 -30.70
N ALA A 606 10.64 -1.50 -31.93
CA ALA A 606 10.53 -2.34 -33.12
C ALA A 606 11.74 -3.28 -33.30
N THR A 607 12.85 -2.97 -32.64
CA THR A 607 14.11 -3.72 -32.79
C THR A 607 14.69 -4.24 -31.48
N ILE A 608 13.98 -4.02 -30.37
CA ILE A 608 14.40 -4.51 -29.06
C ILE A 608 14.54 -6.05 -29.07
N LYS A 609 15.63 -6.56 -28.52
CA LYS A 609 15.86 -8.01 -28.46
C LYS A 609 14.99 -8.65 -27.38
N PRO A 610 14.57 -9.93 -27.55
CA PRO A 610 13.69 -10.62 -26.61
C PRO A 610 14.19 -10.63 -25.16
N GLU A 611 15.50 -10.77 -24.95
CA GLU A 611 16.11 -10.77 -23.61
C GLU A 611 15.89 -9.45 -22.86
N PHE A 612 16.01 -8.31 -23.54
CA PHE A 612 15.78 -6.99 -22.94
C PHE A 612 14.29 -6.69 -22.76
N LYS A 613 13.46 -7.11 -23.72
CA LYS A 613 12.00 -7.06 -23.59
C LYS A 613 11.53 -7.85 -22.35
N ALA A 614 12.10 -9.03 -22.11
CA ALA A 614 11.77 -9.85 -20.95
C ALA A 614 12.13 -9.17 -19.62
N ILE A 615 13.23 -8.42 -19.55
CA ILE A 615 13.60 -7.62 -18.37
C ILE A 615 12.54 -6.53 -18.13
N LEU A 616 12.20 -5.77 -19.17
CA LEU A 616 11.24 -4.66 -19.08
C LEU A 616 9.82 -5.12 -18.70
N LEU A 617 9.41 -6.32 -19.13
CA LEU A 617 8.07 -6.88 -18.85
C LEU A 617 8.02 -7.80 -17.62
N ASN A 618 9.08 -7.86 -16.82
CA ASN A 618 9.11 -8.72 -15.65
C ASN A 618 8.15 -8.22 -14.56
N LYS A 619 6.96 -8.83 -14.49
CA LYS A 619 5.88 -8.46 -13.56
C LYS A 619 6.28 -8.53 -12.09
N ASP A 620 7.16 -9.47 -11.72
CA ASP A 620 7.57 -9.62 -10.32
C ASP A 620 8.49 -8.46 -9.89
N ILE A 621 9.32 -7.96 -10.80
CA ILE A 621 10.18 -6.79 -10.56
C ILE A 621 9.37 -5.49 -10.65
N ILE A 622 8.46 -5.37 -11.62
CA ILE A 622 7.53 -4.24 -11.71
C ILE A 622 6.71 -4.12 -10.41
N ALA A 623 6.25 -5.24 -9.83
CA ALA A 623 5.54 -5.23 -8.56
C ALA A 623 6.39 -4.69 -7.39
N VAL A 624 7.71 -4.90 -7.41
CA VAL A 624 8.61 -4.26 -6.44
C VAL A 624 8.65 -2.75 -6.66
N ASN A 625 8.79 -2.30 -7.91
CA ASN A 625 8.82 -0.88 -8.25
C ASN A 625 7.51 -0.17 -7.85
N GLN A 626 6.38 -0.77 -8.22
CA GLN A 626 5.01 -0.28 -8.04
C GLN A 626 4.40 -0.59 -6.66
N ASP A 627 5.21 -1.01 -5.69
CA ASP A 627 4.72 -1.32 -4.34
C ASP A 627 4.05 -0.09 -3.68
N PRO A 628 2.82 -0.24 -3.15
CA PRO A 628 1.99 0.88 -2.69
C PRO A 628 2.50 1.54 -1.40
N LEU A 629 3.46 0.93 -0.68
CA LEU A 629 4.14 1.63 0.42
C LEU A 629 4.88 2.86 -0.11
N GLY A 630 5.31 2.83 -1.38
CA GLY A 630 5.98 3.94 -2.04
C GLY A 630 7.30 4.36 -1.38
N LYS A 631 7.85 3.55 -0.48
CA LYS A 631 9.09 3.88 0.21
C LYS A 631 10.29 3.51 -0.65
N GLN A 632 11.05 4.51 -1.06
CA GLN A 632 12.35 4.31 -1.71
C GLN A 632 13.27 3.46 -0.82
N GLY A 633 13.90 2.46 -1.43
CA GLY A 633 14.92 1.63 -0.82
C GLY A 633 16.31 2.30 -0.83
N LEU A 634 17.27 1.64 -0.19
CA LEU A 634 18.59 2.20 0.11
C LEU A 634 19.71 1.25 -0.31
N ARG A 635 20.90 1.78 -0.58
CA ARG A 635 22.14 1.01 -0.55
C ARG A 635 22.54 0.81 0.90
N VAL A 636 22.39 -0.42 1.38
CA VAL A 636 22.57 -0.78 2.80
C VAL A 636 23.98 -1.28 3.11
N TRP A 637 24.72 -1.71 2.08
CA TRP A 637 26.07 -2.21 2.22
C TRP A 637 26.89 -1.97 0.95
N LYS A 638 28.18 -1.66 1.11
CA LYS A 638 29.16 -1.50 0.02
C LYS A 638 30.55 -1.85 0.53
N LYS A 639 31.36 -2.50 -0.31
CA LYS A 639 32.79 -2.72 -0.01
C LYS A 639 33.68 -2.41 -1.20
N THR A 640 34.66 -1.54 -0.98
CA THR A 640 35.62 -1.07 -2.01
C THR A 640 36.99 -1.73 -1.90
N GLU A 641 37.30 -2.35 -0.76
CA GLU A 641 38.57 -3.02 -0.50
C GLU A 641 38.75 -4.30 -1.33
N ARG A 642 39.99 -4.59 -1.73
CA ARG A 642 40.34 -5.80 -2.49
C ARG A 642 39.99 -7.07 -1.71
N GLY A 643 39.43 -8.05 -2.41
CA GLY A 643 39.03 -9.35 -1.86
C GLY A 643 37.86 -9.97 -2.62
N VAL A 644 37.30 -11.06 -2.08
CA VAL A 644 36.17 -11.78 -2.68
C VAL A 644 34.90 -10.91 -2.74
N ARG A 645 34.70 -10.05 -1.73
CA ARG A 645 33.57 -9.11 -1.63
C ARG A 645 33.87 -7.71 -2.19
N SER A 646 34.97 -7.57 -2.95
CA SER A 646 35.39 -6.28 -3.53
C SER A 646 34.41 -5.78 -4.59
N ARG A 647 34.08 -4.49 -4.54
CA ARG A 647 33.16 -3.80 -5.45
C ARG A 647 31.77 -4.45 -5.52
N LEU A 648 31.34 -5.05 -4.41
CA LEU A 648 29.97 -5.51 -4.24
C LEU A 648 29.16 -4.46 -3.47
N GLU A 649 27.87 -4.42 -3.76
CA GLU A 649 26.88 -3.57 -3.10
C GLU A 649 25.62 -4.39 -2.79
N ILE A 650 24.94 -4.05 -1.69
CA ILE A 650 23.61 -4.56 -1.37
C ILE A 650 22.66 -3.38 -1.31
N TRP A 651 21.57 -3.51 -2.05
CA TRP A 651 20.46 -2.57 -2.07
C TRP A 651 19.22 -3.28 -1.52
N ASN A 652 18.45 -2.60 -0.66
CA ASN A 652 17.27 -3.18 0.00
C ASN A 652 16.10 -2.20 -0.05
N ARG A 653 14.90 -2.72 -0.36
CA ARG A 653 13.61 -2.04 -0.23
C ARG A 653 12.64 -2.89 0.61
N LYS A 654 12.07 -2.29 1.66
CA LYS A 654 10.91 -2.87 2.37
C LYS A 654 9.64 -2.61 1.58
N LEU A 655 8.78 -3.63 1.47
CA LEU A 655 7.53 -3.58 0.71
C LEU A 655 6.31 -3.54 1.66
N TYR A 656 5.15 -3.16 1.11
CA TYR A 656 3.90 -3.01 1.84
C TYR A 656 3.46 -4.29 2.55
N ASP A 657 3.62 -5.44 1.89
CA ASP A 657 3.25 -6.78 2.37
C ASP A 657 4.19 -7.33 3.48
N GLY A 658 5.12 -6.51 3.97
CA GLY A 658 6.09 -6.89 5.01
C GLY A 658 7.30 -7.66 4.48
N THR A 659 7.38 -7.89 3.17
CA THR A 659 8.54 -8.54 2.52
C THR A 659 9.64 -7.53 2.18
N PHE A 660 10.79 -8.04 1.75
CA PHE A 660 11.95 -7.23 1.39
C PHE A 660 12.48 -7.62 0.01
N ALA A 661 12.71 -6.63 -0.85
CA ALA A 661 13.42 -6.81 -2.11
C ALA A 661 14.90 -6.45 -1.91
N VAL A 662 15.81 -7.36 -2.24
CA VAL A 662 17.25 -7.20 -2.01
C VAL A 662 18.05 -7.52 -3.27
N ALA A 663 18.82 -6.54 -3.77
CA ALA A 663 19.71 -6.69 -4.91
C ALA A 663 21.17 -6.72 -4.49
N PHE A 664 21.86 -7.79 -4.88
CA PHE A 664 23.30 -7.97 -4.72
C PHE A 664 23.98 -7.60 -6.04
N VAL A 665 24.58 -6.42 -6.08
CA VAL A 665 25.14 -5.83 -7.30
C VAL A 665 26.66 -5.96 -7.29
N SER A 666 27.23 -6.36 -8.43
CA SER A 666 28.67 -6.38 -8.64
C SER A 666 29.09 -5.27 -9.58
N GLN A 667 29.86 -4.29 -9.07
CA GLN A 667 30.55 -3.29 -9.90
C GLN A 667 31.93 -3.78 -10.37
N ARG A 668 32.18 -5.10 -10.31
CA ARG A 668 33.40 -5.70 -10.87
C ARG A 668 33.30 -5.77 -12.39
N ASP A 669 34.40 -5.52 -13.05
CA ASP A 669 34.59 -5.62 -14.51
C ASP A 669 35.64 -6.70 -14.87
N ASP A 670 35.97 -7.56 -13.90
CA ASP A 670 37.06 -8.52 -13.98
C ASP A 670 36.62 -9.94 -13.53
N GLY A 671 37.35 -10.94 -14.02
CA GLY A 671 37.34 -12.30 -13.46
C GLY A 671 36.13 -13.16 -13.85
N ILE A 672 35.62 -13.92 -12.87
CA ILE A 672 34.55 -14.91 -12.98
C ILE A 672 33.38 -14.51 -12.06
N PRO A 673 32.21 -15.18 -12.11
CA PRO A 673 31.18 -14.94 -11.11
C PRO A 673 31.69 -15.25 -9.70
N TYR A 674 31.54 -14.30 -8.77
CA TYR A 674 32.06 -14.38 -7.41
C TYR A 674 30.97 -14.87 -6.45
N ALA A 675 31.29 -15.93 -5.70
CA ALA A 675 30.49 -16.34 -4.55
C ALA A 675 30.85 -15.45 -3.35
N ALA A 676 29.84 -14.84 -2.76
CA ALA A 676 29.97 -13.99 -1.58
C ALA A 676 28.89 -14.35 -0.57
N SER A 677 29.21 -14.16 0.70
CA SER A 677 28.33 -14.50 1.81
C SER A 677 28.10 -13.30 2.70
N PHE A 678 26.84 -13.14 3.13
CA PHE A 678 26.32 -11.97 3.84
C PHE A 678 25.48 -12.38 5.05
N THR A 679 25.52 -11.57 6.12
CA THR A 679 24.62 -11.75 7.27
C THR A 679 23.31 -10.97 7.10
N ALA A 680 22.28 -11.32 7.86
CA ALA A 680 21.03 -10.56 7.91
C ALA A 680 21.24 -9.07 8.22
N ASP A 681 22.15 -8.78 9.16
CA ASP A 681 22.49 -7.41 9.56
C ASP A 681 23.13 -6.60 8.40
N GLU A 682 24.04 -7.21 7.63
CA GLU A 682 24.63 -6.56 6.45
C GLU A 682 23.59 -6.29 5.36
N MET A 683 22.57 -7.14 5.25
CA MET A 683 21.45 -6.96 4.34
C MET A 683 20.35 -6.04 4.90
N GLN A 684 20.44 -5.65 6.18
CA GLN A 684 19.40 -4.95 6.94
C GLN A 684 18.04 -5.66 6.90
N LEU A 685 18.05 -6.99 7.08
CA LEU A 685 16.84 -7.79 7.21
C LEU A 685 16.56 -8.12 8.68
N PRO A 686 15.29 -8.11 9.13
CA PRO A 686 14.92 -8.60 10.45
C PRO A 686 15.36 -10.06 10.69
N LYS A 687 15.52 -10.44 11.95
CA LYS A 687 15.71 -11.85 12.29
C LYS A 687 14.44 -12.65 12.02
N GLY A 688 14.59 -13.84 11.43
CA GLY A 688 13.50 -14.74 11.10
C GLY A 688 13.91 -15.78 10.05
N GLU A 689 12.93 -16.62 9.68
CA GLU A 689 13.04 -17.53 8.54
C GLU A 689 12.40 -16.90 7.31
N TYR A 690 12.99 -17.13 6.15
CA TYR A 690 12.57 -16.52 4.89
C TYR A 690 12.41 -17.57 3.80
N GLN A 691 11.33 -17.46 3.04
CA GLN A 691 11.28 -17.98 1.68
C GLN A 691 11.90 -16.93 0.75
N VAL A 692 12.89 -17.33 -0.05
CA VAL A 692 13.65 -16.42 -0.92
C VAL A 692 13.36 -16.77 -2.37
N GLN A 693 12.82 -15.82 -3.12
CA GLN A 693 12.48 -15.95 -4.54
C GLN A 693 13.45 -15.13 -5.39
N ASP A 694 14.10 -15.74 -6.38
CA ASP A 694 14.83 -15.01 -7.42
C ASP A 694 13.86 -14.35 -8.40
N LEU A 695 13.93 -13.02 -8.50
CA LEU A 695 13.04 -12.22 -9.33
C LEU A 695 13.40 -12.30 -10.82
N TYR A 696 14.63 -12.70 -11.17
CA TYR A 696 15.01 -13.04 -12.55
C TYR A 696 14.78 -14.51 -12.90
N LYS A 697 14.45 -15.34 -11.90
CA LYS A 697 14.11 -16.77 -12.07
C LYS A 697 15.24 -17.60 -12.68
N ASP A 698 16.50 -17.19 -12.48
CA ASP A 698 17.65 -18.02 -12.82
C ASP A 698 17.80 -19.18 -11.81
N GLU A 699 17.30 -18.97 -10.59
CA GLU A 699 17.37 -19.90 -9.47
C GLU A 699 15.99 -20.30 -8.96
N GLY A 700 15.89 -21.50 -8.38
CA GLY A 700 14.69 -21.95 -7.69
C GLY A 700 14.46 -21.23 -6.36
N VAL A 701 13.25 -21.34 -5.83
CA VAL A 701 12.90 -20.82 -4.50
C VAL A 701 13.76 -21.49 -3.42
N ARG A 702 14.30 -20.69 -2.50
CA ARG A 702 15.12 -21.14 -1.38
C ARG A 702 14.42 -20.89 -0.03
N GLN A 703 14.82 -21.64 0.97
CA GLN A 703 14.52 -21.37 2.38
C GLN A 703 15.81 -20.91 3.04
N TRP A 704 15.76 -19.88 3.87
CA TRP A 704 16.93 -19.33 4.53
C TRP A 704 16.59 -18.82 5.93
N ASN A 705 17.44 -19.12 6.92
CA ASN A 705 17.31 -18.60 8.27
C ASN A 705 18.29 -17.42 8.44
N SER A 706 17.82 -16.32 9.02
CA SER A 706 18.62 -15.11 9.28
C SER A 706 19.86 -15.32 10.16
N GLU A 707 19.92 -16.41 10.93
CA GLU A 707 21.08 -16.80 11.72
C GLU A 707 22.20 -17.42 10.87
N ASP A 708 21.85 -17.91 9.68
CA ASP A 708 22.79 -18.44 8.70
C ASP A 708 23.34 -17.34 7.80
N HIS A 709 24.47 -17.66 7.18
CA HIS A 709 25.08 -16.85 6.14
C HIS A 709 24.33 -17.03 4.80
N PHE A 710 23.90 -15.93 4.15
CA PHE A 710 23.28 -15.98 2.83
C PHE A 710 24.33 -15.94 1.73
N GLU A 711 24.45 -17.02 0.95
CA GLU A 711 25.39 -17.12 -0.16
C GLU A 711 24.73 -16.71 -1.50
N VAL A 712 25.44 -15.86 -2.23
CA VAL A 712 25.07 -15.44 -3.59
C VAL A 712 26.27 -15.55 -4.52
N ARG A 713 26.00 -15.92 -5.77
CA ARG A 713 27.01 -15.93 -6.84
C ARG A 713 26.63 -14.93 -7.91
N VAL A 714 27.40 -13.84 -8.00
CA VAL A 714 27.07 -12.68 -8.86
C VAL A 714 28.09 -12.54 -9.99
N ASN A 715 27.60 -12.36 -11.22
CA ASN A 715 28.45 -12.10 -12.38
C ASN A 715 29.16 -10.73 -12.27
N PRO A 716 30.34 -10.53 -12.88
CA PRO A 716 30.90 -9.19 -13.08
C PRO A 716 29.90 -8.29 -13.80
N SER A 717 29.70 -7.06 -13.31
CA SER A 717 28.71 -6.11 -13.81
C SER A 717 27.26 -6.65 -13.84
N GLY A 718 26.97 -7.64 -13.00
CA GLY A 718 25.64 -8.27 -12.90
C GLY A 718 25.01 -8.10 -11.52
N VAL A 719 23.79 -8.64 -11.39
CA VAL A 719 22.99 -8.58 -10.17
C VAL A 719 22.37 -9.94 -9.85
N LYS A 720 22.17 -10.21 -8.56
CA LYS A 720 21.19 -11.19 -8.11
C LYS A 720 20.12 -10.46 -7.31
N PHE A 721 18.85 -10.60 -7.69
CA PHE A 721 17.76 -9.81 -7.16
C PHE A 721 16.67 -10.71 -6.59
N TYR A 722 16.43 -10.61 -5.29
CA TYR A 722 15.54 -11.52 -4.58
C TYR A 722 14.43 -10.81 -3.82
N LYS A 723 13.30 -11.48 -3.68
CA LYS A 723 12.26 -11.16 -2.69
C LYS A 723 12.40 -12.12 -1.50
N PHE A 724 12.63 -11.55 -0.32
CA PHE A 724 12.70 -12.24 0.97
C PHE A 724 11.34 -12.13 1.65
N ILE A 725 10.66 -13.27 1.78
CA ILE A 725 9.30 -13.40 2.32
C ILE A 725 9.40 -13.99 3.73
N PRO A 726 9.15 -13.22 4.80
CA PRO A 726 9.19 -13.74 6.16
C PRO A 726 8.20 -14.90 6.31
N ARG A 727 8.64 -16.01 6.89
CA ARG A 727 7.77 -17.11 7.30
C ARG A 727 7.42 -16.92 8.77
N ALA A 728 6.14 -17.05 9.11
CA ALA A 728 5.72 -17.06 10.50
C ALA A 728 6.46 -18.21 11.22
N SER A 729 7.00 -17.92 12.40
CA SER A 729 7.65 -18.88 13.30
C SER A 729 6.64 -19.91 13.79
N GLY A 730 6.35 -20.90 12.94
CA GLY A 730 5.35 -21.95 13.19
C GLY A 730 5.35 -23.07 12.15
N ASP A 731 5.79 -22.80 10.92
CA ASP A 731 5.86 -23.83 9.86
C ASP A 731 7.21 -24.54 9.83
N ALA A 732 7.54 -25.23 10.92
CA ALA A 732 8.56 -26.28 10.88
C ALA A 732 8.02 -27.45 10.04
N ILE A 733 8.24 -27.39 8.73
CA ILE A 733 8.11 -28.56 7.86
C ILE A 733 9.14 -29.57 8.36
N LYS A 734 8.67 -30.63 9.01
CA LYS A 734 9.47 -31.81 9.30
C LYS A 734 10.04 -32.33 7.98
N SER A 735 11.34 -32.15 7.80
CA SER A 735 12.12 -32.89 6.83
C SER A 735 12.26 -34.32 7.34
N ASP A 736 11.40 -35.24 6.89
CA ASP A 736 11.73 -36.65 6.92
C ASP A 736 12.32 -37.03 5.56
N SER A 737 13.64 -37.16 5.55
CA SER A 737 14.41 -37.83 4.53
C SER A 737 14.15 -39.34 4.59
N GLY A 738 13.73 -39.92 3.46
CA GLY A 738 13.65 -41.38 3.28
C GLY A 738 13.43 -41.74 1.82
N PHE A 739 14.53 -41.98 1.10
CA PHE A 739 14.60 -42.55 -0.25
C PHE A 739 13.67 -43.76 -0.46
N VAL A 740 13.09 -43.91 -1.65
CA VAL A 740 13.42 -44.93 -2.68
C VAL A 740 12.68 -44.59 -4.00
N SER A 741 13.29 -45.04 -5.10
CA SER A 741 13.22 -44.63 -6.49
C SER A 741 12.04 -45.13 -7.34
N ASP A 742 12.00 -44.52 -8.53
CA ASP A 742 11.62 -45.07 -9.85
C ASP A 742 10.21 -44.80 -10.43
N ALA A 743 10.26 -43.95 -11.46
CA ALA A 743 9.68 -44.11 -12.81
C ALA A 743 8.17 -44.39 -12.93
N ILE A 744 7.47 -43.51 -13.67
CA ILE A 744 6.95 -43.81 -15.01
C ILE A 744 6.41 -42.54 -15.69
N VAL A 745 6.80 -42.42 -16.95
CA VAL A 745 6.48 -41.41 -17.96
C VAL A 745 5.12 -41.69 -18.61
N ASN A 746 4.33 -40.62 -18.80
CA ASN A 746 3.28 -40.39 -19.83
C ASN A 746 2.13 -41.39 -20.09
N VAL A 747 1.10 -40.77 -20.70
CA VAL A 747 0.04 -41.30 -21.58
C VAL A 747 -1.29 -41.62 -20.89
N LEU A 748 -2.27 -40.71 -20.99
CA LEU A 748 -3.43 -40.82 -21.89
C LEU A 748 -4.51 -39.77 -21.54
N MET A 749 -4.64 -38.76 -22.41
CA MET A 749 -5.98 -38.28 -22.79
C MET A 749 -6.71 -39.42 -23.50
N ASN A 750 -7.89 -39.77 -23.02
CA ASN A 750 -9.12 -40.06 -23.78
C ASN A 750 -10.01 -41.00 -22.98
N ASN A 751 -11.17 -40.50 -22.55
CA ASN A 751 -12.47 -40.98 -23.02
C ASN A 751 -13.60 -40.31 -22.24
N SER A 752 -14.29 -39.36 -22.88
CA SER A 752 -15.76 -39.15 -22.97
C SER A 752 -16.10 -37.67 -22.96
#